data_AF-A0A1D7QWZ9-F1
#
_entry.id   AF-A0A1D7QWZ9-F1
#
_cell.length_a   1.000
_cell.length_b   1.000
_cell.length_c   1.000
_cell.angle_alpha   90.00
_cell.angle_beta   90.00
_cell.angle_gamma   90.00
#
_symmetry.space_group_name_H-M   'P 1'
#
loop_
_entity.id
_entity.type
_entity.pdbx_description
1 polymer ?
#
loop_
_entity_poly.entity_id
_entity_poly.type
_entity_poly.pdbx_seq_one_letter_code
_entity_poly.pdbx_strand_id
1 'polypeptide(L)'
;MKLSELLEEIDKINLHKQKNQGVSLKKPLLLLLLISIIHRGQISENKFIFKELEDDLDDLIKLFGGRRLRSSMPEQPFNYLVSSNIWEIKSKYGLGVISDDKVSKKIMRDTETYGFFVEGVFDLLIESEDNRALVSSFILNKFWADSIQYDIKKRLYLPETQESNMEQSYEENGVEIMGHSDELFYFLKNIEEELYNLASKMEDRLFDDPKASCMYARSLLESILENVLKNEQKLDVLSQPLVEKIKFINMEGYLPKSDPKVFNSMYIIRKTGNKAIHDKDFSSIEDAIKLYRESFVVASWFAEVYGDGSIQIPKYREPLKSRQEFIPKDQLESVLNELLKEKQVNFMMPDSNKSEIKQNEDNLETEKNTLIKEDLPTGKSYLLRELRRLQESSMEAVESPEEFSKFKQYMHVDRKIQSDIEAIIKEESESNKSSLIILSGSVGDGKSHLLSYFKENLPEISNFKIYNDATESYDRKKTAVETLTEELISFSDQHLDKNNEKMIIAMNLGILNKFLEADHGEYSYFKLKEFIEKSKVFERDHSPYFSEKPYSIVTFSEYPPFELSENGAQSEFFQGILNRIFVESDSNPFYEAFKLDVNEHKGFKGILHYNYQYLMNSQVQYVVVQSMIRAILMKKIVVSTRAVFNFIANIIIPEGYDEELEFGWSDGDFFENSFPNLMFNRKNRSIMLDAMAEIDPIHYRNKDIDNIILDINTKEDRKKVVDEHLSNNDYFPLYQKIFETDSQGANSSLLSNTQLSKMLIRVSFLTNSEFYKNLIPDSYISFLRNLYSFNKRNTEEIRKFSMIVYSAMMKWRGTPKNNYIYIKDYFEFKVAQKLNINASADHLKAVQGDLLRSFDLIIRVGFTEKHSKKTIYLDIDYYLYQLLLAVEKGYQQNYKDMEDAINFIEFIDRIISCSNNEEELLIHMPKEKKIYRLEYSDLSGYTFDRE
;
A
#
# COMPACT_ATOMS: atom_id res chain seq x y z
N MET A 1 -15.81 43.25 -9.10
CA MET A 1 -16.63 42.09 -9.50
C MET A 1 -17.17 41.42 -8.23
N LYS A 2 -18.41 40.90 -8.18
CA LYS A 2 -18.91 40.14 -7.02
C LYS A 2 -18.40 38.69 -7.04
N LEU A 3 -18.32 38.02 -5.88
CA LEU A 3 -17.91 36.61 -5.79
C LEU A 3 -18.75 35.68 -6.68
N SER A 4 -20.07 35.83 -6.68
CA SER A 4 -20.95 35.03 -7.53
C SER A 4 -20.65 35.21 -9.02
N GLU A 5 -20.34 36.44 -9.45
CA GLU A 5 -19.97 36.75 -10.83
C GLU A 5 -18.61 36.13 -11.20
N LEU A 6 -17.63 36.17 -10.29
CA LEU A 6 -16.35 35.51 -10.49
C LEU A 6 -16.49 34.00 -10.64
N LEU A 7 -17.30 33.35 -9.79
CA LEU A 7 -17.54 31.91 -9.87
C LEU A 7 -18.24 31.53 -11.18
N GLU A 8 -19.20 32.33 -11.66
CA GLU A 8 -19.82 32.14 -12.97
C GLU A 8 -18.83 32.29 -14.14
N GLU A 9 -17.92 33.28 -14.08
CA GLU A 9 -16.93 33.46 -15.14
C GLU A 9 -15.88 32.33 -15.14
N ILE A 10 -15.51 31.82 -13.95
CA ILE A 10 -14.68 30.62 -13.81
C ILE A 10 -15.41 29.39 -14.37
N ASP A 11 -16.71 29.27 -14.12
CA ASP A 11 -17.54 28.17 -14.61
C ASP A 11 -17.54 28.12 -16.15
N LYS A 12 -17.52 29.28 -16.81
CA LYS A 12 -17.53 29.45 -18.27
C LYS A 12 -16.15 29.33 -18.94
N ILE A 13 -15.06 29.12 -18.19
CA ILE A 13 -13.72 29.03 -18.79
C ILE A 13 -13.66 27.92 -19.83
N ASN A 14 -13.37 28.30 -21.08
CA ASN A 14 -13.27 27.36 -22.17
C ASN A 14 -11.96 26.54 -22.06
N LEU A 15 -12.11 25.24 -21.82
CA LEU A 15 -11.00 24.30 -21.77
C LEU A 15 -10.86 23.58 -23.11
N HIS A 16 -9.65 23.64 -23.67
CA HIS A 16 -9.33 22.88 -24.87
C HIS A 16 -9.59 21.39 -24.61
N LYS A 17 -10.33 20.74 -25.51
CA LYS A 17 -10.66 19.31 -25.46
C LYS A 17 -10.18 18.61 -26.73
N GLN A 18 -9.36 17.57 -26.58
CA GLN A 18 -8.95 16.72 -27.70
C GLN A 18 -9.67 15.38 -27.61
N LYS A 19 -10.15 14.87 -28.75
CA LYS A 19 -10.93 13.62 -28.83
C LYS A 19 -10.26 12.42 -28.15
N ASN A 20 -8.92 12.37 -28.14
CA ASN A 20 -8.14 11.23 -27.63
C ASN A 20 -7.34 11.52 -26.34
N GLN A 21 -7.42 12.74 -25.78
CA GLN A 21 -6.67 13.12 -24.57
C GLN A 21 -7.54 13.82 -23.53
N GLY A 22 -8.86 13.82 -23.68
CA GLY A 22 -9.76 14.45 -22.72
C GLY A 22 -9.63 15.97 -22.65
N VAL A 23 -9.94 16.57 -21.49
CA VAL A 23 -9.93 18.03 -21.24
C VAL A 23 -8.57 18.47 -20.70
N SER A 24 -8.05 19.62 -21.13
CA SER A 24 -6.78 20.17 -20.62
C SER A 24 -7.02 20.97 -19.35
N LEU A 25 -6.49 20.53 -18.20
CA LEU A 25 -6.68 21.19 -16.90
C LEU A 25 -5.63 22.26 -16.56
N LYS A 26 -4.81 22.66 -17.54
CA LYS A 26 -3.75 23.66 -17.37
C LYS A 26 -4.23 25.06 -16.93
N LYS A 27 -5.38 25.53 -17.44
CA LYS A 27 -5.94 26.85 -17.07
C LYS A 27 -6.42 26.88 -15.60
N PRO A 28 -7.18 25.87 -15.13
CA PRO A 28 -7.49 25.72 -13.70
C PRO A 28 -6.26 25.68 -12.80
N LEU A 29 -5.19 24.96 -13.19
CA LEU A 29 -3.96 24.92 -12.40
C LEU A 29 -3.25 26.27 -12.30
N LEU A 30 -3.23 27.05 -13.39
CA LEU A 30 -2.72 28.41 -13.34
C LEU A 30 -3.54 29.27 -12.37
N LEU A 31 -4.87 29.19 -12.40
CA LEU A 31 -5.71 29.95 -11.46
C LEU A 31 -5.43 29.58 -9.99
N LEU A 32 -5.30 28.29 -9.68
CA LEU A 32 -4.95 27.84 -8.33
C LEU A 32 -3.56 28.33 -7.91
N LEU A 33 -2.58 28.30 -8.81
CA LEU A 33 -1.23 28.83 -8.54
C LEU A 33 -1.28 30.35 -8.27
N LEU A 34 -2.06 31.11 -9.04
CA LEU A 34 -2.21 32.55 -8.83
C LEU A 34 -2.88 32.85 -7.48
N ILE A 35 -3.92 32.09 -7.11
CA ILE A 35 -4.58 32.22 -5.81
C ILE A 35 -3.63 31.87 -4.65
N SER A 36 -2.80 30.83 -4.80
CA SER A 36 -1.73 30.47 -3.85
C SER A 36 -0.75 31.62 -3.63
N ILE A 37 -0.32 32.30 -4.69
CA ILE A 37 0.62 33.43 -4.61
C ILE A 37 0.01 34.62 -3.86
N ILE A 38 -1.27 34.92 -4.13
CA ILE A 38 -2.02 35.95 -3.39
C ILE A 38 -2.14 35.54 -1.92
N HIS A 39 -2.52 34.30 -1.62
CA HIS A 39 -2.70 33.81 -0.25
C HIS A 39 -1.40 33.84 0.55
N ARG A 40 -0.27 33.48 -0.07
CA ARG A 40 1.06 33.51 0.56
C ARG A 40 1.65 34.91 0.69
N GLY A 41 0.92 35.96 0.29
CA GLY A 41 1.38 37.35 0.37
C GLY A 41 2.61 37.66 -0.49
N GLN A 42 2.86 36.85 -1.52
CA GLN A 42 4.04 36.97 -2.38
C GLN A 42 3.90 38.09 -3.42
N ILE A 43 2.72 38.69 -3.51
CA ILE A 43 2.39 39.74 -4.46
C ILE A 43 1.53 40.81 -3.78
N SER A 44 1.86 42.08 -3.98
CA SER A 44 1.15 43.23 -3.41
C SER A 44 0.42 44.06 -4.47
N GLU A 45 0.68 43.80 -5.75
CA GLU A 45 0.10 44.51 -6.89
C GLU A 45 -0.48 43.49 -7.87
N ASN A 46 -1.48 43.87 -8.64
CA ASN A 46 -2.09 42.98 -9.64
C ASN A 46 -1.16 42.82 -10.86
N LYS A 47 -0.05 42.10 -10.69
CA LYS A 47 1.04 41.98 -11.67
C LYS A 47 1.86 40.68 -11.49
N PHE A 48 1.56 39.67 -12.29
CA PHE A 48 2.19 38.35 -12.24
C PHE A 48 3.20 38.17 -13.37
N ILE A 49 4.45 37.85 -13.04
CA ILE A 49 5.53 37.67 -14.03
C ILE A 49 5.66 36.19 -14.38
N PHE A 50 5.46 35.83 -15.65
CA PHE A 50 5.48 34.42 -16.08
C PHE A 50 6.78 33.69 -15.73
N LYS A 51 7.92 34.38 -15.83
CA LYS A 51 9.24 33.81 -15.50
C LYS A 51 9.31 33.29 -14.06
N GLU A 52 8.58 33.90 -13.14
CA GLU A 52 8.55 33.49 -11.72
C GLU A 52 7.60 32.32 -11.49
N LEU A 53 6.60 32.14 -12.36
CA LEU A 53 5.60 31.08 -12.29
C LEU A 53 6.01 29.82 -13.06
N GLU A 54 6.98 29.93 -13.96
CA GLU A 54 7.19 28.95 -15.03
C GLU A 54 7.46 27.56 -14.47
N ASP A 55 8.40 27.42 -13.53
CA ASP A 55 8.82 26.12 -13.00
C ASP A 55 7.73 25.48 -12.12
N ASP A 56 7.09 26.27 -11.25
CA ASP A 56 5.98 25.80 -10.40
C ASP A 56 4.80 25.33 -11.26
N LEU A 57 4.46 26.09 -12.30
CA LEU A 57 3.39 25.75 -13.23
C LEU A 57 3.75 24.53 -14.10
N ASP A 58 5.02 24.39 -14.48
CA ASP A 58 5.53 23.26 -15.24
C ASP A 58 5.32 21.94 -14.46
N ASP A 59 5.69 21.94 -13.19
CA ASP A 59 5.56 20.80 -12.30
C ASP A 59 4.10 20.47 -11.99
N LEU A 60 3.27 21.48 -11.71
CA LEU A 60 1.83 21.28 -11.51
C LEU A 60 1.16 20.68 -12.73
N ILE A 61 1.53 21.12 -13.94
CA ILE A 61 0.97 20.60 -15.18
C ILE A 61 1.37 19.13 -15.40
N LYS A 62 2.62 18.76 -15.07
CA LYS A 62 3.08 17.35 -15.19
C LYS A 62 2.33 16.43 -14.23
N LEU A 63 2.07 16.89 -13.00
CA LEU A 63 1.44 16.09 -11.96
C LEU A 63 -0.08 16.04 -12.09
N PHE A 64 -0.73 17.17 -12.41
CA PHE A 64 -2.17 17.35 -12.26
C PHE A 64 -2.88 17.85 -13.53
N GLY A 65 -2.18 18.00 -14.66
CA GLY A 65 -2.68 18.65 -15.88
C GLY A 65 -3.77 17.89 -16.66
N GLY A 66 -4.15 16.69 -16.20
CA GLY A 66 -5.26 15.89 -16.73
C GLY A 66 -5.02 15.24 -18.09
N ARG A 67 -3.79 15.27 -18.62
CA ARG A 67 -3.42 14.68 -19.92
C ARG A 67 -2.04 14.03 -19.89
N ARG A 68 -1.83 13.03 -20.75
CA ARG A 68 -0.49 12.54 -21.12
C ARG A 68 0.19 13.58 -22.03
N LEU A 69 1.24 14.25 -21.53
CA LEU A 69 1.88 15.39 -22.19
C LEU A 69 3.18 14.97 -22.89
N ARG A 70 3.38 15.38 -24.15
CA ARG A 70 4.72 15.39 -24.79
C ARG A 70 5.59 16.54 -24.26
N SER A 71 4.96 17.64 -23.84
CA SER A 71 5.55 18.81 -23.19
C SER A 71 4.48 19.53 -22.39
N SER A 72 4.85 19.99 -21.19
CA SER A 72 4.02 20.72 -20.22
C SER A 72 3.58 22.08 -20.76
N MET A 73 4.43 22.79 -21.49
CA MET A 73 4.15 24.10 -22.11
C MET A 73 3.42 25.08 -21.16
N PRO A 74 4.05 25.47 -20.03
CA PRO A 74 3.44 26.34 -19.01
C PRO A 74 3.07 27.74 -19.55
N GLU A 75 3.67 28.19 -20.64
CA GLU A 75 3.36 29.45 -21.31
C GLU A 75 1.95 29.49 -21.92
N GLN A 76 1.38 28.33 -22.25
CA GLN A 76 0.06 28.22 -22.88
C GLN A 76 -1.08 28.65 -21.96
N PRO A 77 -1.27 28.07 -20.76
CA PRO A 77 -2.33 28.55 -19.87
C PRO A 77 -2.16 30.02 -19.51
N PHE A 78 -0.93 30.51 -19.35
CA PHE A 78 -0.66 31.93 -19.07
C PHE A 78 -1.18 32.83 -20.18
N ASN A 79 -0.92 32.49 -21.46
CA ASN A 79 -1.44 33.24 -22.62
C ASN A 79 -2.94 33.06 -22.84
N TYR A 80 -3.42 31.82 -22.80
CA TYR A 80 -4.76 31.48 -23.26
C TYR A 80 -5.84 31.71 -22.20
N LEU A 81 -5.47 31.98 -20.95
CA LEU A 81 -6.44 32.43 -19.94
C LEU A 81 -7.05 33.79 -20.30
N VAL A 82 -6.41 34.59 -21.17
CA VAL A 82 -6.98 35.84 -21.74
C VAL A 82 -8.27 35.62 -22.53
N SER A 83 -8.59 34.38 -22.92
CA SER A 83 -9.91 34.03 -23.48
C SER A 83 -11.05 34.04 -22.45
N SER A 84 -10.75 34.31 -21.18
CA SER A 84 -11.73 34.48 -20.09
C SER A 84 -11.86 35.97 -19.72
N ASN A 85 -12.98 36.34 -19.10
CA ASN A 85 -13.22 37.73 -18.67
C ASN A 85 -12.54 38.09 -17.33
N ILE A 86 -11.60 37.26 -16.85
CA ILE A 86 -10.97 37.42 -15.54
C ILE A 86 -9.47 37.69 -15.61
N TRP A 87 -8.83 37.56 -16.78
CA TRP A 87 -7.37 37.62 -16.93
C TRP A 87 -6.95 38.39 -18.18
N GLU A 88 -5.95 39.26 -18.05
CA GLU A 88 -5.30 39.98 -19.15
C GLU A 88 -3.78 39.86 -19.06
N ILE A 89 -3.10 40.15 -20.18
CA ILE A 89 -1.64 40.21 -20.26
C ILE A 89 -1.25 41.53 -20.89
N LYS A 90 -0.26 42.18 -20.27
CA LYS A 90 0.44 43.32 -20.85
C LYS A 90 1.82 42.86 -21.28
N SER A 91 2.17 43.15 -22.52
CA SER A 91 3.53 42.98 -23.04
C SER A 91 4.05 44.32 -23.60
N LYS A 92 5.31 44.35 -24.02
CA LYS A 92 5.88 45.47 -24.79
C LYS A 92 5.14 45.78 -26.11
N TYR A 93 4.28 44.87 -26.58
CA TYR A 93 3.48 45.05 -27.80
C TYR A 93 2.05 45.53 -27.52
N GLY A 94 1.66 45.71 -26.26
CA GLY A 94 0.32 46.14 -25.86
C GLY A 94 -0.41 45.11 -24.98
N LEU A 95 -1.72 45.33 -24.81
CA LEU A 95 -2.64 44.49 -24.04
C LEU A 95 -3.25 43.38 -24.90
N GLY A 96 -3.40 42.18 -24.33
CA GLY A 96 -4.16 41.08 -24.93
C GLY A 96 -3.33 39.83 -25.27
N VAL A 97 -3.92 38.94 -26.07
CA VAL A 97 -3.33 37.65 -26.46
C VAL A 97 -2.05 37.88 -27.28
N ILE A 98 -0.95 37.25 -26.87
CA ILE A 98 0.29 37.23 -27.63
C ILE A 98 0.13 36.16 -28.72
N SER A 99 -0.16 36.60 -29.96
CA SER A 99 -0.49 35.87 -31.22
C SER A 99 -0.51 34.33 -31.22
N ASP A 100 -1.52 33.74 -31.89
CA ASP A 100 -1.75 32.28 -31.97
C ASP A 100 -0.63 31.45 -32.65
N ASP A 101 0.23 32.05 -33.48
CA ASP A 101 1.36 31.35 -34.09
C ASP A 101 2.55 31.24 -33.12
N LYS A 102 2.46 30.22 -32.26
CA LYS A 102 3.43 29.82 -31.21
C LYS A 102 3.75 30.93 -30.20
N VAL A 103 3.16 30.80 -29.01
CA VAL A 103 3.53 31.57 -27.81
C VAL A 103 5.05 31.54 -27.63
N SER A 104 5.72 32.64 -27.96
CA SER A 104 7.18 32.71 -27.85
C SER A 104 7.56 32.80 -26.38
N LYS A 105 8.13 31.73 -25.82
CA LYS A 105 8.69 31.72 -24.46
C LYS A 105 9.62 32.90 -24.19
N LYS A 106 10.32 33.38 -25.23
CA LYS A 106 11.20 34.56 -25.14
C LYS A 106 10.42 35.85 -24.82
N ILE A 107 9.21 36.00 -25.35
CA ILE A 107 8.34 37.16 -25.06
C ILE A 107 7.72 37.00 -23.67
N MET A 108 7.28 35.79 -23.31
CA MET A 108 6.69 35.52 -21.99
C MET A 108 7.69 35.68 -20.83
N ARG A 109 8.97 35.38 -21.04
CA ARG A 109 10.04 35.57 -20.05
C ARG A 109 10.59 37.00 -20.01
N ASP A 110 10.07 37.91 -20.82
CA ASP A 110 10.46 39.32 -20.82
C ASP A 110 9.95 40.01 -19.55
N THR A 111 10.80 40.80 -18.88
CA THR A 111 10.46 41.47 -17.61
C THR A 111 9.37 42.53 -17.75
N GLU A 112 9.09 43.00 -18.97
CA GLU A 112 7.98 43.89 -19.27
C GLU A 112 6.66 43.14 -19.56
N THR A 113 6.70 41.81 -19.66
CA THR A 113 5.51 40.98 -19.88
C THR A 113 4.97 40.45 -18.56
N TYR A 114 3.73 40.80 -18.24
CA TYR A 114 3.06 40.34 -17.03
C TYR A 114 1.57 40.13 -17.26
N GLY A 115 1.01 39.16 -16.54
CA GLY A 115 -0.42 38.90 -16.47
C GLY A 115 -1.03 39.61 -15.28
N PHE A 116 -2.31 39.95 -15.37
CA PHE A 116 -3.04 40.59 -14.27
C PHE A 116 -4.51 40.21 -14.36
N PHE A 117 -5.18 40.14 -13.21
CA PHE A 117 -6.61 39.91 -13.17
C PHE A 117 -7.36 41.18 -13.63
N VAL A 118 -8.52 41.01 -14.28
CA VAL A 118 -9.37 42.14 -14.69
C VAL A 118 -9.93 42.88 -13.47
N GLU A 119 -10.25 44.17 -13.62
CA GLU A 119 -10.63 45.10 -12.54
C GLU A 119 -11.65 44.50 -11.54
N GLY A 120 -11.29 44.57 -10.25
CA GLY A 120 -12.11 44.08 -9.15
C GLY A 120 -12.09 42.56 -8.92
N VAL A 121 -11.34 41.76 -9.70
CA VAL A 121 -11.09 40.34 -9.37
C VAL A 121 -9.91 40.21 -8.41
N PHE A 122 -8.81 40.93 -8.67
CA PHE A 122 -7.66 40.93 -7.76
C PHE A 122 -8.04 41.49 -6.38
N ASP A 123 -8.81 42.58 -6.36
CA ASP A 123 -9.29 43.19 -5.11
C ASP A 123 -10.17 42.22 -4.33
N LEU A 124 -11.10 41.55 -5.01
CA LEU A 124 -11.97 40.54 -4.39
C LEU A 124 -11.17 39.37 -3.78
N LEU A 125 -10.08 38.95 -4.45
CA LEU A 125 -9.21 37.87 -4.00
C LEU A 125 -8.22 38.31 -2.92
N ILE A 126 -7.75 39.56 -2.91
CA ILE A 126 -6.82 40.04 -1.88
C ILE A 126 -7.55 40.42 -0.59
N GLU A 127 -8.78 40.95 -0.69
CA GLU A 127 -9.59 41.44 0.43
C GLU A 127 -10.06 40.35 1.39
N SER A 128 -10.29 39.12 0.92
CA SER A 128 -10.89 38.06 1.74
C SER A 128 -10.27 36.70 1.48
N GLU A 129 -9.83 36.06 2.57
CA GLU A 129 -9.39 34.68 2.54
C GLU A 129 -10.52 33.72 2.23
N ASP A 130 -11.72 33.96 2.79
CA ASP A 130 -12.91 33.18 2.51
C ASP A 130 -13.27 33.21 1.00
N ASN A 131 -13.09 34.36 0.33
CA ASN A 131 -13.27 34.44 -1.12
C ASN A 131 -12.26 33.55 -1.86
N ARG A 132 -10.97 33.60 -1.49
CA ARG A 132 -9.93 32.75 -2.10
C ARG A 132 -10.23 31.27 -1.87
N ALA A 133 -10.69 30.93 -0.67
CA ALA A 133 -11.05 29.58 -0.29
C ALA A 133 -12.27 29.04 -1.05
N LEU A 134 -13.32 29.84 -1.18
CA LEU A 134 -14.53 29.50 -1.94
C LEU A 134 -14.19 29.32 -3.42
N VAL A 135 -13.39 30.22 -4.00
CA VAL A 135 -12.95 30.12 -5.39
C VAL A 135 -12.06 28.89 -5.60
N SER A 136 -11.10 28.63 -4.70
CA SER A 136 -10.21 27.46 -4.79
C SER A 136 -10.99 26.16 -4.69
N SER A 137 -11.92 26.06 -3.74
CA SER A 137 -12.77 24.88 -3.54
C SER A 137 -13.71 24.66 -4.73
N PHE A 138 -14.29 25.73 -5.27
CA PHE A 138 -15.11 25.65 -6.48
C PHE A 138 -14.31 25.12 -7.68
N ILE A 139 -13.08 25.62 -7.89
CA ILE A 139 -12.20 25.13 -8.97
C ILE A 139 -11.83 23.66 -8.75
N LEU A 140 -11.43 23.27 -7.53
CA LEU A 140 -11.03 21.91 -7.20
C LEU A 140 -12.17 20.90 -7.39
N ASN A 141 -13.33 21.17 -6.80
CA ASN A 141 -14.53 20.32 -6.90
C ASN A 141 -15.01 20.15 -8.34
N LYS A 142 -14.81 21.18 -9.17
CA LYS A 142 -15.23 21.14 -10.58
C LYS A 142 -14.31 20.28 -11.45
N PHE A 143 -13.01 20.32 -11.23
CA PHE A 143 -12.02 19.81 -12.20
C PHE A 143 -11.25 18.56 -11.75
N TRP A 144 -11.26 18.20 -10.46
CA TRP A 144 -10.55 17.01 -9.94
C TRP A 144 -11.40 16.20 -8.96
N ALA A 145 -11.11 14.90 -8.85
CA ALA A 145 -11.69 14.01 -7.83
C ALA A 145 -11.04 14.23 -6.46
N ASP A 146 -11.78 13.97 -5.37
CA ASP A 146 -11.39 14.28 -3.98
C ASP A 146 -9.98 13.79 -3.60
N SER A 147 -9.59 12.60 -4.08
CA SER A 147 -8.27 12.01 -3.82
C SER A 147 -7.11 12.84 -4.37
N ILE A 148 -7.32 13.57 -5.47
CA ILE A 148 -6.30 14.43 -6.10
C ILE A 148 -6.38 15.86 -5.52
N GLN A 149 -7.56 16.29 -5.08
CA GLN A 149 -7.75 17.62 -4.52
C GLN A 149 -6.88 17.84 -3.27
N TYR A 150 -6.73 16.83 -2.41
CA TYR A 150 -5.85 16.89 -1.23
C TYR A 150 -4.39 17.18 -1.61
N ASP A 151 -3.85 16.48 -2.62
CA ASP A 151 -2.48 16.65 -3.07
C ASP A 151 -2.23 18.04 -3.68
N ILE A 152 -3.20 18.55 -4.47
CA ILE A 152 -3.11 19.89 -5.06
C ILE A 152 -3.17 20.97 -3.96
N LYS A 153 -4.11 20.85 -3.02
CA LYS A 153 -4.26 21.78 -1.89
C LYS A 153 -2.98 21.85 -1.07
N LYS A 154 -2.44 20.69 -0.67
CA LYS A 154 -1.22 20.60 0.13
C LYS A 154 -0.01 21.17 -0.60
N ARG A 155 0.14 20.89 -1.90
CA ARG A 155 1.30 21.37 -2.69
C ARG A 155 1.24 22.88 -2.94
N LEU A 156 0.04 23.43 -3.14
CA LEU A 156 -0.16 24.84 -3.42
C LEU A 156 -0.40 25.70 -2.17
N TYR A 157 -0.53 25.11 -0.98
CA TYR A 157 -0.94 25.85 0.23
C TYR A 157 -2.20 26.69 -0.04
N LEU A 158 -3.24 26.07 -0.60
CA LEU A 158 -4.48 26.77 -0.93
C LEU A 158 -5.31 27.05 0.33
N PRO A 159 -5.96 28.22 0.43
CA PRO A 159 -6.85 28.53 1.54
C PRO A 159 -8.09 27.64 1.48
N GLU A 160 -8.62 27.22 2.62
CA GLU A 160 -9.86 26.45 2.68
C GLU A 160 -11.01 27.26 3.29
N THR A 161 -12.25 26.86 3.00
CA THR A 161 -13.46 27.58 3.47
C THR A 161 -13.68 27.31 4.94
N GLN A 162 -14.37 28.16 5.70
CA GLN A 162 -14.60 27.90 7.13
C GLN A 162 -15.28 26.54 7.44
N GLU A 163 -15.96 25.90 6.48
CA GLU A 163 -16.49 24.53 6.59
C GLU A 163 -15.45 23.43 6.32
N SER A 164 -14.40 23.69 5.53
CA SER A 164 -13.29 22.75 5.24
C SER A 164 -12.02 23.03 6.08
N ASN A 165 -11.79 24.29 6.46
CA ASN A 165 -10.88 24.70 7.54
C ASN A 165 -11.30 24.07 8.87
N MET A 166 -12.54 23.60 9.02
CA MET A 166 -12.92 22.76 10.16
C MET A 166 -12.17 21.43 10.21
N GLU A 167 -11.54 20.97 9.13
CA GLU A 167 -10.74 19.74 9.09
C GLU A 167 -9.22 20.01 9.02
N GLN A 168 -8.75 21.17 8.52
CA GLN A 168 -7.31 21.50 8.44
C GLN A 168 -6.81 22.64 9.34
N SER A 169 -7.67 23.45 9.97
CA SER A 169 -7.23 24.49 10.92
C SER A 169 -6.92 23.95 12.33
N TYR A 170 -6.83 22.62 12.46
CA TYR A 170 -6.45 21.93 13.70
C TYR A 170 -4.93 21.79 13.89
N GLU A 171 -4.10 22.16 12.90
CA GLU A 171 -2.66 21.94 13.00
C GLU A 171 -1.78 23.19 13.13
N GLU A 172 -2.17 24.40 12.71
CA GLU A 172 -1.23 25.54 12.77
C GLU A 172 -1.87 26.88 13.19
N ASN A 173 -1.59 27.27 14.44
CA ASN A 173 -1.67 28.62 15.02
C ASN A 173 -3.01 29.10 15.63
N GLY A 174 -3.12 28.98 16.96
CA GLY A 174 -3.70 30.06 17.78
C GLY A 174 -2.66 31.19 17.93
N VAL A 175 -2.96 32.45 18.24
CA VAL A 175 -4.12 33.18 18.79
C VAL A 175 -3.88 34.68 18.47
N GLU A 176 -4.91 35.54 18.52
CA GLU A 176 -4.96 36.84 19.26
C GLU A 176 -6.08 37.78 18.78
N ILE A 177 -6.99 38.40 19.56
CA ILE A 177 -7.37 38.42 21.00
C ILE A 177 -8.82 38.94 21.06
N MET A 178 -9.67 38.37 21.93
CA MET A 178 -10.34 39.09 23.03
C MET A 178 -10.78 38.11 24.11
N GLY A 179 -9.81 37.83 25.00
CA GLY A 179 -9.91 37.40 26.39
C GLY A 179 -10.98 36.40 26.77
N HIS A 180 -10.60 35.12 26.94
CA HIS A 180 -10.84 34.30 28.13
C HIS A 180 -10.08 32.95 27.98
N SER A 181 -8.99 32.78 28.75
CA SER A 181 -8.13 31.59 29.00
C SER A 181 -7.76 30.66 27.83
N ASP A 182 -6.46 30.54 27.55
CA ASP A 182 -5.84 29.59 26.61
C ASP A 182 -5.96 28.09 27.00
N GLU A 183 -6.95 27.69 27.79
CA GLU A 183 -7.11 26.34 28.35
C GLU A 183 -8.23 25.57 27.62
N LEU A 184 -7.96 24.38 27.06
CA LEU A 184 -8.92 23.65 26.21
C LEU A 184 -10.16 23.20 27.00
N PHE A 185 -10.00 22.96 28.30
CA PHE A 185 -11.06 22.48 29.18
C PHE A 185 -11.84 23.59 29.90
N TYR A 186 -11.66 24.86 29.51
CA TYR A 186 -12.32 25.98 30.18
C TYR A 186 -13.85 25.88 30.23
N PHE A 187 -14.48 25.23 29.25
CA PHE A 187 -15.92 24.99 29.24
C PHE A 187 -16.44 24.22 30.46
N LEU A 188 -15.59 23.40 31.10
CA LEU A 188 -15.94 22.70 32.34
C LEU A 188 -16.14 23.65 33.52
N LYS A 189 -15.57 24.86 33.49
CA LYS A 189 -15.69 25.84 34.57
C LYS A 189 -17.13 26.30 34.78
N ASN A 190 -17.92 26.31 33.70
CA ASN A 190 -19.33 26.67 33.73
C ASN A 190 -20.24 25.51 34.18
N ILE A 191 -19.69 24.30 34.32
CA ILE A 191 -20.43 23.12 34.78
C ILE A 191 -20.08 22.83 36.24
N GLU A 192 -18.80 22.64 36.54
CA GLU A 192 -18.29 22.35 37.88
C GLU A 192 -16.83 22.81 37.99
N GLU A 193 -16.54 23.70 38.93
CA GLU A 193 -15.22 24.34 39.06
C GLU A 193 -14.11 23.32 39.40
N GLU A 194 -14.45 22.24 40.11
CA GLU A 194 -13.53 21.16 40.43
C GLU A 194 -13.05 20.39 39.19
N LEU A 195 -13.93 20.16 38.21
CA LEU A 195 -13.58 19.48 36.96
C LEU A 195 -12.63 20.33 36.12
N TYR A 196 -12.88 21.63 36.04
CA TYR A 196 -11.97 22.56 35.39
C TYR A 196 -10.59 22.59 36.05
N ASN A 197 -10.53 22.63 37.38
CA ASN A 197 -9.25 22.64 38.10
C ASN A 197 -8.43 21.35 37.88
N LEU A 198 -9.08 20.19 37.77
CA LEU A 198 -8.41 18.92 37.46
C LEU A 198 -7.90 18.90 36.02
N ALA A 199 -8.70 19.39 35.08
CA ALA A 199 -8.33 19.44 33.67
C ALA A 199 -7.20 20.46 33.39
N SER A 200 -7.23 21.62 34.06
CA SER A 200 -6.18 22.64 33.99
C SER A 200 -4.83 22.12 34.53
N LYS A 201 -4.86 21.37 35.65
CA LYS A 201 -3.65 20.70 36.17
C LYS A 201 -3.12 19.59 35.26
N MET A 202 -4.01 18.88 34.56
CA MET A 202 -3.62 17.91 33.54
C MET A 202 -2.90 18.60 32.37
N GLU A 203 -3.42 19.75 31.91
CA GLU A 203 -2.85 20.59 30.85
C GLU A 203 -1.47 21.12 31.22
N ASP A 204 -1.34 21.77 32.37
CA ASP A 204 -0.11 22.42 32.83
C ASP A 204 1.06 21.43 32.96
N ARG A 205 0.76 20.18 33.30
CA ARG A 205 1.78 19.15 33.57
C ARG A 205 2.09 18.28 32.36
N LEU A 206 1.41 18.46 31.24
CA LEU A 206 1.46 17.53 30.12
C LEU A 206 2.87 17.30 29.56
N PHE A 207 3.66 18.37 29.41
CA PHE A 207 5.02 18.31 28.86
C PHE A 207 6.11 18.23 29.95
N ASP A 208 5.87 18.82 31.11
CA ASP A 208 6.86 18.93 32.20
C ASP A 208 6.86 17.72 33.12
N ASP A 209 5.69 17.12 33.37
CA ASP A 209 5.51 15.93 34.20
C ASP A 209 4.39 15.03 33.63
N PRO A 210 4.70 14.27 32.54
CA PRO A 210 3.72 13.43 31.85
C PRO A 210 3.04 12.42 32.78
N LYS A 211 3.73 11.98 33.84
CA LYS A 211 3.20 11.08 34.86
C LYS A 211 2.12 11.77 35.69
N ALA A 212 2.39 12.97 36.20
CA ALA A 212 1.40 13.76 36.93
C ALA A 212 0.21 14.14 36.04
N SER A 213 0.44 14.45 34.75
CA SER A 213 -0.64 14.72 33.81
C SER A 213 -1.57 13.51 33.64
N CYS A 214 -1.02 12.30 33.46
CA CYS A 214 -1.80 11.07 33.42
C CYS A 214 -2.59 10.79 34.72
N MET A 215 -2.04 11.18 35.88
CA MET A 215 -2.75 11.09 37.16
C MET A 215 -3.94 12.04 37.21
N TYR A 216 -3.78 13.29 36.78
CA TYR A 216 -4.87 14.27 36.73
C TYR A 216 -5.94 13.91 35.71
N ALA A 217 -5.58 13.34 34.55
CA ALA A 217 -6.52 12.80 33.57
C ALA A 217 -7.44 11.74 34.19
N ARG A 218 -6.87 10.84 35.00
CA ARG A 218 -7.63 9.81 35.71
C ARG A 218 -8.53 10.43 36.79
N SER A 219 -8.02 11.36 37.60
CA SER A 219 -8.82 12.04 38.62
C SER A 219 -9.97 12.84 38.01
N LEU A 220 -9.76 13.44 36.83
CA LEU A 220 -10.80 14.11 36.07
C LEU A 220 -11.90 13.13 35.67
N LEU A 221 -11.55 11.96 35.12
CA LEU A 221 -12.52 10.91 34.80
C LEU A 221 -13.28 10.42 36.05
N GLU A 222 -12.59 10.18 37.16
CA GLU A 222 -13.23 9.78 38.43
C GLU A 222 -14.26 10.82 38.88
N SER A 223 -13.92 12.10 38.85
CA SER A 223 -14.81 13.19 39.24
C SER A 223 -15.98 13.37 38.27
N ILE A 224 -15.77 13.22 36.95
CA ILE A 224 -16.85 13.23 35.95
C ILE A 224 -17.86 12.12 36.26
N LEU A 225 -17.41 10.88 36.48
CA LEU A 225 -18.31 9.77 36.75
C LEU A 225 -19.05 9.91 38.07
N GLU A 226 -18.42 10.52 39.09
CA GLU A 226 -19.10 10.83 40.34
C GLU A 226 -20.22 11.87 40.16
N ASN A 227 -20.01 12.86 39.30
CA ASN A 227 -21.05 13.83 38.96
C ASN A 227 -22.19 13.18 38.18
N VAL A 228 -21.89 12.29 37.23
CA VAL A 228 -22.89 11.48 36.52
C VAL A 228 -23.73 10.68 37.52
N LEU A 229 -23.09 9.92 38.42
CA LEU A 229 -23.79 9.09 39.40
C LEU A 229 -24.62 9.90 40.41
N LYS A 230 -24.16 11.10 40.78
CA LYS A 230 -24.92 12.03 41.64
C LYS A 230 -26.15 12.58 40.91
N ASN A 231 -26.02 12.99 39.65
CA ASN A 231 -27.14 13.48 38.82
C ASN A 231 -28.18 12.39 38.57
N GLU A 232 -27.75 11.15 38.34
CA GLU A 232 -28.62 9.98 38.17
C GLU A 232 -29.14 9.38 39.50
N GLN A 233 -28.82 10.00 40.64
CA GLN A 233 -29.23 9.57 41.99
C GLN A 233 -28.77 8.14 42.38
N LYS A 234 -27.65 7.67 41.84
CA LYS A 234 -27.03 6.35 42.07
C LYS A 234 -25.90 6.41 43.09
N LEU A 235 -26.22 6.85 44.31
CA LEU A 235 -25.25 7.12 45.38
C LEU A 235 -24.58 5.85 45.92
N ASP A 236 -25.20 4.68 45.76
CA ASP A 236 -24.71 3.36 46.17
C ASP A 236 -23.51 2.88 45.32
N VAL A 237 -23.35 3.42 44.11
CA VAL A 237 -22.25 3.08 43.19
C VAL A 237 -21.01 3.97 43.42
N LEU A 238 -21.15 5.09 44.14
CA LEU A 238 -20.05 6.04 44.37
C LEU A 238 -18.84 5.43 45.10
N SER A 239 -19.05 4.44 45.97
CA SER A 239 -17.97 3.76 46.69
C SER A 239 -17.28 2.64 45.90
N GLN A 240 -17.73 2.35 44.68
CA GLN A 240 -17.16 1.27 43.85
C GLN A 240 -15.86 1.70 43.16
N PRO A 241 -14.97 0.75 42.80
CA PRO A 241 -13.78 1.05 42.00
C PRO A 241 -14.15 1.67 40.63
N LEU A 242 -13.25 2.49 40.09
CA LEU A 242 -13.44 3.20 38.80
C LEU A 242 -13.89 2.27 37.65
N VAL A 243 -13.37 1.03 37.59
CA VAL A 243 -13.77 0.05 36.58
C VAL A 243 -15.25 -0.37 36.69
N GLU A 244 -15.77 -0.51 37.91
CA GLU A 244 -17.16 -0.90 38.14
C GLU A 244 -18.11 0.29 37.91
N LYS A 245 -17.68 1.53 38.21
CA LYS A 245 -18.42 2.75 37.85
C LYS A 245 -18.63 2.87 36.33
N ILE A 246 -17.58 2.65 35.54
CA ILE A 246 -17.64 2.72 34.06
C ILE A 246 -18.56 1.63 33.51
N LYS A 247 -18.44 0.39 33.99
CA LYS A 247 -19.32 -0.72 33.58
C LYS A 247 -20.78 -0.44 33.89
N PHE A 248 -21.07 0.03 35.10
CA PHE A 248 -22.43 0.33 35.54
C PHE A 248 -23.10 1.35 34.63
N ILE A 249 -22.44 2.47 34.33
CA ILE A 249 -23.00 3.54 33.49
C ILE A 249 -23.23 3.06 32.04
N ASN A 250 -22.36 2.19 31.53
CA ASN A 250 -22.54 1.57 30.22
C ASN A 250 -23.73 0.58 30.20
N MET A 251 -23.85 -0.27 31.22
CA MET A 251 -24.93 -1.27 31.34
C MET A 251 -26.31 -0.63 31.49
N GLU A 252 -26.42 0.44 32.28
CA GLU A 252 -27.66 1.18 32.48
C GLU A 252 -28.05 2.04 31.26
N GLY A 253 -27.17 2.14 30.25
CA GLY A 253 -27.45 2.83 28.99
C GLY A 253 -27.35 4.36 29.07
N TYR A 254 -26.60 4.89 30.04
CA TYR A 254 -26.34 6.33 30.15
C TYR A 254 -25.32 6.81 29.09
N LEU A 255 -24.60 5.89 28.44
CA LEU A 255 -23.75 6.18 27.29
C LEU A 255 -24.53 6.01 25.97
N PRO A 256 -24.24 6.83 24.93
CA PRO A 256 -24.86 6.68 23.62
C PRO A 256 -24.60 5.29 23.02
N LYS A 257 -25.65 4.50 22.80
CA LYS A 257 -25.54 3.15 22.20
C LYS A 257 -25.05 3.17 20.74
N SER A 258 -25.17 4.30 20.07
CA SER A 258 -24.77 4.50 18.67
C SER A 258 -23.30 4.88 18.49
N ASP A 259 -22.58 5.22 19.57
CA ASP A 259 -21.17 5.62 19.50
C ASP A 259 -20.36 5.09 20.72
N PRO A 260 -19.58 4.00 20.56
CA PRO A 260 -18.78 3.43 21.63
C PRO A 260 -17.53 4.27 21.97
N LYS A 261 -17.28 5.38 21.27
CA LYS A 261 -16.08 6.19 21.44
C LYS A 261 -15.89 6.70 22.86
N VAL A 262 -16.95 7.22 23.49
CA VAL A 262 -16.89 7.72 24.88
C VAL A 262 -16.52 6.61 25.86
N PHE A 263 -17.11 5.42 25.72
CA PHE A 263 -16.79 4.25 26.53
C PHE A 263 -15.32 3.84 26.39
N ASN A 264 -14.83 3.78 25.15
CA ASN A 264 -13.44 3.45 24.86
C ASN A 264 -12.47 4.50 25.46
N SER A 265 -12.79 5.79 25.34
CA SER A 265 -12.00 6.88 25.93
C SER A 265 -11.91 6.78 27.45
N MET A 266 -13.02 6.52 28.16
CA MET A 266 -13.03 6.29 29.60
C MET A 266 -12.11 5.12 30.00
N TYR A 267 -12.11 4.05 29.20
CA TYR A 267 -11.29 2.87 29.46
C TYR A 267 -9.79 3.14 29.25
N ILE A 268 -9.43 3.87 28.19
CA ILE A 268 -8.05 4.26 27.90
C ILE A 268 -7.50 5.13 29.04
N ILE A 269 -8.25 6.14 29.49
CA ILE A 269 -7.87 7.02 30.62
C ILE A 269 -7.63 6.20 31.89
N ARG A 270 -8.54 5.29 32.24
CA ARG A 270 -8.40 4.41 33.41
C ARG A 270 -7.12 3.57 33.33
N LYS A 271 -6.84 2.92 32.20
CA LYS A 271 -5.74 1.96 32.05
C LYS A 271 -4.38 2.65 32.06
N THR A 272 -4.21 3.67 31.23
CA THR A 272 -2.95 4.42 31.14
C THR A 272 -2.71 5.23 32.42
N GLY A 273 -3.76 5.78 33.04
CA GLY A 273 -3.67 6.45 34.34
C GLY A 273 -3.27 5.51 35.48
N ASN A 274 -3.77 4.26 35.50
CA ASN A 274 -3.30 3.23 36.45
C ASN A 274 -1.81 2.90 36.25
N LYS A 275 -1.39 2.74 35.00
CA LYS A 275 0.02 2.46 34.66
C LYS A 275 0.94 3.60 35.15
N ALA A 276 0.54 4.85 34.93
CA ALA A 276 1.28 6.03 35.38
C ALA A 276 1.42 6.09 36.92
N ILE A 277 0.47 5.57 37.70
CA ILE A 277 0.56 5.59 39.17
C ILE A 277 1.50 4.51 39.72
N HIS A 278 1.51 3.32 39.11
CA HIS A 278 2.21 2.15 39.66
C HIS A 278 3.63 1.95 39.11
N ASP A 279 3.93 2.48 37.93
CA ASP A 279 5.24 2.34 37.30
C ASP A 279 6.19 3.48 37.72
N LYS A 280 7.35 3.13 38.29
CA LYS A 280 8.33 4.11 38.80
C LYS A 280 9.10 4.80 37.66
N ASP A 281 9.23 4.14 36.51
CA ASP A 281 10.00 4.60 35.34
C ASP A 281 9.10 5.10 34.19
N PHE A 282 7.82 5.41 34.48
CA PHE A 282 6.88 5.93 33.49
C PHE A 282 7.30 7.32 32.97
N SER A 283 7.82 7.37 31.73
CA SER A 283 8.21 8.62 31.05
C SER A 283 7.68 8.73 29.62
N SER A 284 6.45 8.26 29.37
CA SER A 284 5.84 8.31 28.03
C SER A 284 5.02 9.58 27.85
N ILE A 285 5.60 10.57 27.16
CA ILE A 285 4.89 11.80 26.77
C ILE A 285 3.77 11.51 25.76
N GLU A 286 3.94 10.47 24.95
CA GLU A 286 2.95 9.98 23.99
C GLU A 286 1.69 9.47 24.70
N ASP A 287 1.86 8.74 25.81
CA ASP A 287 0.75 8.26 26.63
C ASP A 287 0.00 9.43 27.29
N ALA A 288 0.70 10.49 27.71
CA ALA A 288 0.09 11.67 28.30
C ALA A 288 -0.71 12.48 27.25
N ILE A 289 -0.15 12.70 26.05
CA ILE A 289 -0.86 13.36 24.93
C ILE A 289 -2.08 12.53 24.50
N LYS A 290 -1.96 11.21 24.49
CA LYS A 290 -3.09 10.32 24.25
C LYS A 290 -4.18 10.53 25.31
N LEU A 291 -3.83 10.55 26.59
CA LEU A 291 -4.81 10.77 27.67
C LEU A 291 -5.43 12.16 27.66
N TYR A 292 -4.70 13.18 27.22
CA TYR A 292 -5.22 14.52 27.00
C TYR A 292 -6.37 14.51 25.99
N ARG A 293 -6.17 13.84 24.84
CA ARG A 293 -7.19 13.67 23.80
C ARG A 293 -8.40 12.90 24.28
N GLU A 294 -8.19 11.74 24.91
CA GLU A 294 -9.30 10.91 25.39
C GLU A 294 -10.10 11.61 26.50
N SER A 295 -9.42 12.37 27.38
CA SER A 295 -10.09 13.15 28.43
C SER A 295 -10.99 14.24 27.86
N PHE A 296 -10.61 14.82 26.73
CA PHE A 296 -11.46 15.79 26.03
C PHE A 296 -12.74 15.16 25.50
N VAL A 297 -12.66 13.96 24.90
CA VAL A 297 -13.84 13.22 24.42
C VAL A 297 -14.82 12.95 25.57
N VAL A 298 -14.32 12.51 26.72
CA VAL A 298 -15.16 12.23 27.90
C VAL A 298 -15.75 13.52 28.48
N ALA A 299 -14.96 14.60 28.56
CA ALA A 299 -15.40 15.89 29.07
C ALA A 299 -16.45 16.55 28.16
N SER A 300 -16.30 16.45 26.84
CA SER A 300 -17.28 16.94 25.86
C SER A 300 -18.61 16.20 26.00
N TRP A 301 -18.59 14.87 26.05
CA TRP A 301 -19.80 14.08 26.28
C TRP A 301 -20.49 14.47 27.59
N PHE A 302 -19.73 14.62 28.68
CA PHE A 302 -20.30 15.02 29.97
C PHE A 302 -20.94 16.41 29.88
N ALA A 303 -20.32 17.36 29.20
CA ALA A 303 -20.88 18.69 28.99
C ALA A 303 -22.11 18.72 28.08
N GLU A 304 -22.18 17.88 27.06
CA GLU A 304 -23.34 17.77 26.17
C GLU A 304 -24.57 17.19 26.89
N VAL A 305 -24.35 16.22 27.78
CA VAL A 305 -25.44 15.49 28.44
C VAL A 305 -25.86 16.15 29.76
N TYR A 306 -24.91 16.65 30.54
CA TYR A 306 -25.14 17.18 31.89
C TYR A 306 -24.87 18.68 32.03
N GLY A 307 -24.40 19.35 30.98
CA GLY A 307 -24.23 20.81 30.94
C GLY A 307 -25.52 21.56 30.60
N ASP A 308 -25.52 22.88 30.82
CA ASP A 308 -26.59 23.76 30.33
C ASP A 308 -26.46 23.95 28.81
N GLY A 309 -27.60 24.04 28.10
CA GLY A 309 -27.64 24.17 26.63
C GLY A 309 -27.04 25.46 26.08
N SER A 310 -26.54 26.33 26.95
CA SER A 310 -25.78 27.55 26.65
C SER A 310 -24.26 27.33 26.56
N ILE A 311 -23.76 26.14 26.93
CA ILE A 311 -22.33 25.83 26.97
C ILE A 311 -21.82 25.53 25.56
N GLN A 312 -20.88 26.35 25.11
CA GLN A 312 -20.15 26.10 23.86
C GLN A 312 -18.92 25.25 24.16
N ILE A 313 -18.95 24.00 23.73
CA ILE A 313 -17.81 23.09 23.83
C ILE A 313 -16.84 23.47 22.70
N PRO A 314 -15.57 23.77 23.02
CA PRO A 314 -14.59 24.10 22.01
C PRO A 314 -14.32 22.89 21.11
N LYS A 315 -13.63 23.12 20.02
CA LYS A 315 -13.12 22.08 19.16
C LYS A 315 -11.81 21.52 19.75
N TYR A 316 -11.63 20.20 19.78
CA TYR A 316 -10.40 19.57 20.31
C TYR A 316 -9.16 20.15 19.63
N ARG A 317 -8.15 20.60 20.36
CA ARG A 317 -6.88 21.05 19.80
C ARG A 317 -5.73 20.33 20.46
N GLU A 318 -4.64 20.13 19.72
CA GLU A 318 -3.43 19.55 20.29
C GLU A 318 -2.82 20.49 21.36
N PRO A 319 -2.17 19.92 22.38
CA PRO A 319 -1.65 20.68 23.50
C PRO A 319 -0.52 21.62 23.06
N LEU A 320 -0.58 22.89 23.49
CA LEU A 320 0.38 23.93 23.13
C LEU A 320 1.53 23.97 24.15
N LYS A 321 2.79 23.94 23.70
CA LYS A 321 3.93 24.25 24.57
C LYS A 321 3.99 25.75 24.84
N SER A 322 3.90 26.16 26.10
CA SER A 322 4.11 27.56 26.48
C SER A 322 5.55 27.98 26.14
N ARG A 323 5.71 29.10 25.41
CA ARG A 323 7.02 29.70 25.12
C ARG A 323 7.62 30.19 26.44
N GLN A 324 8.67 29.54 26.93
CA GLN A 324 9.50 30.11 28.00
C GLN A 324 10.35 31.25 27.44
N GLU A 325 10.20 32.44 28.04
CA GLU A 325 11.01 33.62 27.76
C GLU A 325 12.50 33.34 28.00
N PHE A 326 13.32 33.83 27.08
CA PHE A 326 14.77 33.69 27.09
C PHE A 326 15.37 34.55 28.21
N ILE A 327 15.79 33.93 29.33
CA ILE A 327 16.51 34.62 30.40
C ILE A 327 17.96 34.88 29.92
N PRO A 328 18.47 36.12 29.93
CA PRO A 328 19.84 36.42 29.49
C PRO A 328 20.89 35.74 30.36
N LYS A 329 21.93 35.21 29.71
CA LYS A 329 23.04 34.41 30.30
C LYS A 329 23.69 35.01 31.55
N ASP A 330 23.63 36.32 31.71
CA ASP A 330 24.32 37.03 32.80
C ASP A 330 23.64 36.87 34.17
N GLN A 331 22.35 36.46 34.21
CA GLN A 331 21.66 36.11 35.47
C GLN A 331 21.80 34.62 35.83
N LEU A 332 22.18 33.76 34.88
CA LEU A 332 22.37 32.33 35.10
C LEU A 332 23.70 32.05 35.81
N GLU A 333 24.75 32.85 35.55
CA GLU A 333 26.05 32.67 36.21
C GLU A 333 26.05 33.08 37.69
N SER A 334 25.17 34.00 38.12
CA SER A 334 25.06 34.35 39.55
C SER A 334 24.33 33.28 40.35
N VAL A 335 23.24 32.72 39.80
CA VAL A 335 22.43 31.67 40.44
C VAL A 335 23.17 30.32 40.42
N LEU A 336 23.89 30.00 39.35
CA LEU A 336 24.70 28.78 39.25
C LEU A 336 25.87 28.78 40.25
N ASN A 337 26.46 29.96 40.51
CA ASN A 337 27.52 30.11 41.51
C ASN A 337 27.02 30.08 42.96
N GLU A 338 25.75 30.40 43.22
CA GLU A 338 25.11 30.20 44.52
C GLU A 338 24.74 28.73 44.75
N LEU A 339 24.19 28.03 43.75
CA LEU A 339 23.82 26.61 43.85
C LEU A 339 25.03 25.66 43.94
N LEU A 340 26.18 26.03 43.38
CA LEU A 340 27.42 25.25 43.47
C LEU A 340 28.08 25.31 44.86
N LYS A 341 27.65 26.20 45.76
CA LYS A 341 28.18 26.28 47.14
C LYS A 341 27.48 25.36 48.14
N GLU A 342 26.31 24.80 47.82
CA GLU A 342 25.53 24.02 48.79
C GLU A 342 25.59 22.49 48.63
N LYS A 343 26.26 21.93 47.62
CA LYS A 343 26.40 20.47 47.49
C LYS A 343 27.82 20.02 47.10
N GLN A 344 28.78 20.30 47.98
CA GLN A 344 29.87 19.36 48.22
C GLN A 344 29.49 18.53 49.44
N VAL A 345 29.29 17.20 49.28
CA VAL A 345 29.96 16.14 50.06
C VAL A 345 29.62 14.78 49.40
N ASN A 346 30.69 14.10 48.97
CA ASN A 346 30.89 12.66 48.70
C ASN A 346 29.99 11.93 47.68
N PHE A 347 30.59 11.42 46.60
CA PHE A 347 31.23 10.09 46.61
C PHE A 347 32.17 9.92 45.41
N MET A 348 33.37 9.41 45.69
CA MET A 348 34.40 9.04 44.70
C MET A 348 34.09 7.66 44.07
N MET A 349 34.49 7.51 42.81
CA MET A 349 34.65 6.25 42.07
C MET A 349 35.69 5.32 42.75
N PRO A 350 35.70 4.01 42.47
CA PRO A 350 36.48 3.53 41.31
C PRO A 350 35.82 2.42 40.45
N ASP A 351 36.24 2.41 39.18
CA ASP A 351 36.09 1.38 38.15
C ASP A 351 36.55 -0.02 38.58
N SER A 352 35.95 -1.07 38.00
CA SER A 352 36.58 -2.02 37.03
C SER A 352 35.98 -3.44 37.03
N ASN A 353 36.02 -4.07 35.84
CA ASN A 353 35.74 -5.47 35.46
C ASN A 353 34.26 -5.75 35.09
N LYS A 354 33.83 -5.97 33.84
CA LYS A 354 34.42 -6.68 32.68
C LYS A 354 34.88 -8.11 32.98
N SER A 355 34.00 -8.93 33.55
CA SER A 355 33.94 -10.39 33.39
C SER A 355 32.88 -10.93 34.35
N GLU A 356 31.67 -11.24 33.87
CA GLU A 356 30.69 -12.18 34.50
C GLU A 356 29.30 -12.00 33.86
N ILE A 357 29.14 -12.35 32.58
CA ILE A 357 27.81 -12.70 32.01
C ILE A 357 27.97 -13.92 31.08
N LYS A 358 28.75 -14.92 31.52
CA LYS A 358 28.95 -16.18 30.78
C LYS A 358 28.73 -17.44 31.60
N GLN A 359 28.14 -17.34 32.79
CA GLN A 359 27.83 -18.49 33.62
C GLN A 359 26.53 -18.22 34.36
N ASN A 360 25.40 -18.50 33.70
CA ASN A 360 24.10 -18.76 34.35
C ASN A 360 23.10 -19.37 33.34
N GLU A 361 23.57 -20.16 32.36
CA GLU A 361 22.69 -20.99 31.50
C GLU A 361 22.82 -22.49 31.79
N ASP A 362 23.73 -22.92 32.65
CA ASP A 362 23.82 -24.31 33.09
C ASP A 362 23.27 -24.47 34.50
N ASN A 363 21.93 -24.58 34.61
CA ASN A 363 21.23 -25.42 35.60
C ASN A 363 19.72 -25.16 35.52
N LEU A 364 19.01 -26.04 34.78
CA LEU A 364 17.70 -26.63 35.09
C LEU A 364 17.27 -27.51 33.89
N GLU A 365 18.00 -28.60 33.65
CA GLU A 365 17.47 -29.73 32.88
C GLU A 365 16.45 -30.45 33.77
N THR A 366 15.15 -30.16 33.58
CA THR A 366 13.97 -31.05 33.74
C THR A 366 12.66 -30.27 33.84
N GLU A 367 12.39 -29.32 32.94
CA GLU A 367 11.02 -28.81 32.75
C GLU A 367 10.69 -28.73 31.25
N LYS A 368 9.42 -28.91 30.92
CA LYS A 368 8.88 -29.30 29.60
C LYS A 368 9.39 -28.47 28.41
N ASN A 369 9.46 -29.12 27.24
CA ASN A 369 9.73 -28.58 25.89
C ASN A 369 8.70 -27.53 25.41
N THR A 370 8.36 -26.52 26.20
CA THR A 370 7.42 -25.47 25.80
C THR A 370 8.22 -24.23 25.37
N LEU A 371 8.05 -23.83 24.10
CA LEU A 371 8.66 -22.61 23.53
C LEU A 371 8.06 -21.33 24.15
N ILE A 372 6.99 -21.48 24.93
CA ILE A 372 6.18 -20.42 25.52
C ILE A 372 6.54 -20.29 26.99
N LYS A 373 6.91 -19.07 27.41
CA LYS A 373 6.93 -18.70 28.82
C LYS A 373 5.51 -18.37 29.26
N GLU A 374 5.01 -19.07 30.27
CA GLU A 374 3.73 -18.82 30.94
C GLU A 374 3.87 -17.66 31.94
N ASP A 375 4.03 -16.45 31.43
CA ASP A 375 4.37 -15.25 32.22
C ASP A 375 3.37 -14.10 32.07
N LEU A 376 2.24 -14.31 31.38
CA LEU A 376 1.24 -13.27 31.19
C LEU A 376 0.22 -13.21 32.35
N PRO A 377 -0.23 -12.01 32.74
CA PRO A 377 -1.28 -11.86 33.74
C PRO A 377 -2.65 -12.30 33.21
N THR A 378 -3.57 -12.64 34.11
CA THR A 378 -4.93 -13.06 33.77
C THR A 378 -5.65 -11.99 32.92
N GLY A 379 -6.22 -12.40 31.78
CA GLY A 379 -6.92 -11.50 30.84
C GLY A 379 -6.07 -10.99 29.67
N LYS A 380 -4.80 -11.43 29.56
CA LYS A 380 -3.96 -11.24 28.38
C LYS A 380 -3.86 -12.52 27.57
N SER A 381 -3.75 -12.38 26.25
CA SER A 381 -3.76 -13.50 25.30
C SER A 381 -2.34 -13.90 24.91
N TYR A 382 -1.99 -15.15 25.18
CA TYR A 382 -0.76 -15.76 24.68
C TYR A 382 -0.80 -15.85 23.15
N LEU A 383 -1.96 -16.18 22.57
CA LEU A 383 -2.10 -16.26 21.13
C LEU A 383 -1.84 -14.92 20.45
N LEU A 384 -2.35 -13.82 21.02
CA LEU A 384 -2.09 -12.47 20.51
C LEU A 384 -0.60 -12.14 20.56
N ARG A 385 0.10 -12.50 21.63
CA ARG A 385 1.55 -12.30 21.76
C ARG A 385 2.29 -13.01 20.63
N GLU A 386 2.01 -14.30 20.41
CA GLU A 386 2.70 -15.07 19.37
C GLU A 386 2.36 -14.57 17.96
N LEU A 387 1.09 -14.26 17.68
CA LEU A 387 0.67 -13.74 16.37
C LEU A 387 1.27 -12.36 16.06
N ARG A 388 1.48 -11.49 17.07
CA ARG A 388 2.14 -10.18 16.88
C ARG A 388 3.59 -10.32 16.42
N ARG A 389 4.25 -11.45 16.65
CA ARG A 389 5.61 -11.74 16.12
C ARG A 389 5.64 -11.88 14.59
N LEU A 390 4.48 -12.08 13.95
CA LEU A 390 4.35 -12.11 12.49
C LEU A 390 4.23 -10.71 11.87
N GLN A 391 3.96 -9.67 12.68
CA GLN A 391 3.79 -8.31 12.17
C GLN A 391 5.12 -7.67 11.79
N GLU A 392 5.08 -6.76 10.82
CA GLU A 392 6.28 -6.05 10.33
C GLU A 392 6.98 -5.20 11.39
N SER A 393 6.27 -4.71 12.41
CA SER A 393 6.82 -3.91 13.50
C SER A 393 7.52 -4.73 14.58
N SER A 394 7.47 -6.06 14.52
CA SER A 394 8.09 -6.91 15.54
C SER A 394 9.62 -6.91 15.44
N MET A 395 10.31 -7.08 16.58
CA MET A 395 11.77 -7.25 16.57
C MET A 395 12.21 -8.48 15.77
N GLU A 396 11.39 -9.54 15.74
CA GLU A 396 11.63 -10.75 14.94
C GLU A 396 11.61 -10.45 13.43
N ALA A 397 10.92 -9.38 13.00
CA ALA A 397 10.90 -8.92 11.62
C ALA A 397 12.18 -8.16 11.19
N VAL A 398 13.11 -7.89 12.12
CA VAL A 398 14.43 -7.32 11.81
C VAL A 398 15.40 -8.45 11.42
N GLU A 399 15.87 -8.43 10.17
CA GLU A 399 16.86 -9.38 9.66
C GLU A 399 18.29 -8.94 10.08
N SER A 400 18.71 -9.32 11.29
CA SER A 400 20.10 -9.16 11.71
C SER A 400 21.01 -10.26 11.13
N PRO A 401 22.20 -9.94 10.57
CA PRO A 401 23.13 -10.91 9.98
C PRO A 401 23.82 -11.86 10.97
N GLU A 402 23.64 -11.60 12.28
CA GLU A 402 24.44 -12.19 13.36
C GLU A 402 23.65 -13.19 14.23
N GLU A 403 22.31 -13.20 14.18
CA GLU A 403 21.48 -14.08 15.01
C GLU A 403 20.29 -14.68 14.24
N PHE A 404 20.24 -16.01 14.19
CA PHE A 404 19.08 -16.77 13.73
C PHE A 404 18.30 -17.24 14.97
N SER A 405 17.19 -16.56 15.29
CA SER A 405 16.43 -16.85 16.51
C SER A 405 15.76 -18.23 16.43
N LYS A 406 15.49 -18.85 17.60
CA LYS A 406 14.72 -20.12 17.68
C LYS A 406 13.37 -20.03 16.93
N PHE A 407 12.76 -18.84 16.93
CA PHE A 407 11.52 -18.59 16.19
C PHE A 407 11.72 -18.55 14.68
N LYS A 408 12.78 -17.88 14.19
CA LYS A 408 13.15 -17.91 12.77
C LYS A 408 13.43 -19.33 12.28
N GLN A 409 14.07 -20.14 13.12
CA GLN A 409 14.28 -21.56 12.84
C GLN A 409 12.97 -22.35 12.78
N TYR A 410 12.06 -22.13 13.71
CA TYR A 410 10.73 -22.77 13.69
C TYR A 410 9.91 -22.38 12.46
N MET A 411 9.88 -21.09 12.12
CA MET A 411 9.11 -20.53 11.01
C MET A 411 9.76 -20.77 9.63
N HIS A 412 10.98 -21.31 9.59
CA HIS A 412 11.68 -21.59 8.35
C HIS A 412 10.93 -22.65 7.52
N VAL A 413 10.78 -22.35 6.23
CA VAL A 413 10.20 -23.22 5.21
C VAL A 413 11.15 -23.22 4.04
N ASP A 414 11.61 -24.42 3.66
CA ASP A 414 12.58 -24.60 2.58
C ASP A 414 12.03 -24.08 1.25
N ARG A 415 12.91 -23.48 0.44
CA ARG A 415 12.58 -23.00 -0.91
C ARG A 415 13.51 -23.64 -1.94
N LYS A 416 13.04 -23.81 -3.18
CA LYS A 416 13.89 -24.39 -4.25
C LYS A 416 15.20 -23.63 -4.46
N ILE A 417 15.14 -22.29 -4.43
CA ILE A 417 16.33 -21.42 -4.54
C ILE A 417 17.39 -21.72 -3.47
N GLN A 418 16.97 -22.10 -2.26
CA GLN A 418 17.87 -22.45 -1.17
C GLN A 418 18.67 -23.69 -1.52
N SER A 419 18.01 -24.77 -1.92
CA SER A 419 18.68 -26.02 -2.32
C SER A 419 19.63 -25.82 -3.51
N ASP A 420 19.27 -24.94 -4.45
CA ASP A 420 20.13 -24.62 -5.60
C ASP A 420 21.38 -23.83 -5.16
N ILE A 421 21.25 -22.86 -4.25
CA ILE A 421 22.39 -22.14 -3.68
C ILE A 421 23.27 -23.06 -2.82
N GLU A 422 22.68 -23.96 -2.03
CA GLU A 422 23.43 -24.95 -1.23
C GLU A 422 24.30 -25.85 -2.11
N ALA A 423 23.77 -26.30 -3.25
CA ALA A 423 24.52 -27.10 -4.22
C ALA A 423 25.72 -26.31 -4.79
N ILE A 424 25.52 -25.02 -5.13
CA ILE A 424 26.58 -24.14 -5.63
C ILE A 424 27.65 -23.92 -4.56
N ILE A 425 27.25 -23.63 -3.32
CA ILE A 425 28.20 -23.42 -2.21
C ILE A 425 29.04 -24.68 -1.99
N LYS A 426 28.43 -25.87 -1.99
CA LYS A 426 29.15 -27.14 -1.85
C LYS A 426 30.15 -27.35 -2.98
N GLU A 427 29.72 -27.19 -4.23
CA GLU A 427 30.59 -27.35 -5.41
C GLU A 427 31.78 -26.36 -5.37
N GLU A 428 31.53 -25.09 -5.12
CA GLU A 428 32.57 -24.05 -5.07
C GLU A 428 33.48 -24.22 -3.84
N SER A 429 32.99 -24.79 -2.74
CA SER A 429 33.77 -25.05 -1.53
C SER A 429 34.92 -26.05 -1.75
N GLU A 430 34.73 -27.01 -2.66
CA GLU A 430 35.73 -28.04 -2.98
C GLU A 430 36.82 -27.55 -3.96
N SER A 431 36.58 -26.45 -4.67
CA SER A 431 37.52 -25.86 -5.63
C SER A 431 38.67 -25.12 -4.93
N ASN A 432 39.89 -25.20 -5.47
CA ASN A 432 41.05 -24.43 -4.97
C ASN A 432 41.20 -23.05 -5.66
N LYS A 433 40.24 -22.64 -6.48
CA LYS A 433 40.26 -21.36 -7.20
C LYS A 433 39.41 -20.30 -6.49
N SER A 434 39.66 -19.04 -6.82
CA SER A 434 38.79 -17.93 -6.44
C SER A 434 37.36 -18.17 -6.97
N SER A 435 36.36 -17.74 -6.20
CA SER A 435 34.94 -17.90 -6.55
C SER A 435 34.10 -16.75 -6.01
N LEU A 436 33.32 -16.10 -6.86
CA LEU A 436 32.38 -15.05 -6.47
C LEU A 436 30.95 -15.49 -6.82
N ILE A 437 30.13 -15.69 -5.78
CA ILE A 437 28.71 -16.00 -5.89
C ILE A 437 27.91 -14.71 -5.64
N ILE A 438 27.19 -14.25 -6.65
CA ILE A 438 26.35 -13.06 -6.60
C ILE A 438 24.90 -13.48 -6.38
N LEU A 439 24.34 -13.12 -5.24
CA LEU A 439 22.92 -13.27 -4.93
C LEU A 439 22.19 -12.00 -5.32
N SER A 440 21.47 -12.06 -6.43
CA SER A 440 20.79 -10.92 -7.03
C SER A 440 19.28 -10.93 -6.72
N GLY A 441 18.74 -9.80 -6.27
CA GLY A 441 17.32 -9.67 -5.98
C GLY A 441 16.94 -8.28 -5.47
N SER A 442 15.66 -8.06 -5.21
CA SER A 442 15.12 -6.86 -4.59
C SER A 442 15.19 -6.91 -3.06
N VAL A 443 14.89 -5.79 -2.40
CA VAL A 443 14.76 -5.72 -0.94
C VAL A 443 13.58 -6.61 -0.52
N GLY A 444 13.81 -7.49 0.47
CA GLY A 444 12.78 -8.40 0.98
C GLY A 444 12.71 -9.78 0.32
N ASP A 445 13.47 -10.07 -0.74
CA ASP A 445 13.41 -11.40 -1.40
C ASP A 445 13.94 -12.57 -0.53
N GLY A 446 14.47 -12.27 0.66
CA GLY A 446 14.95 -13.25 1.64
C GLY A 446 16.45 -13.55 1.53
N LYS A 447 17.23 -12.70 0.84
CA LYS A 447 18.69 -12.87 0.68
C LYS A 447 19.42 -12.93 2.03
N SER A 448 19.19 -11.95 2.90
CA SER A 448 19.82 -11.90 4.22
C SER A 448 19.38 -13.07 5.10
N HIS A 449 18.07 -13.42 5.08
CA HIS A 449 17.55 -14.61 5.77
C HIS A 449 18.25 -15.91 5.33
N LEU A 450 18.41 -16.14 4.02
CA LEU A 450 19.11 -17.32 3.51
C LEU A 450 20.59 -17.32 3.91
N LEU A 451 21.27 -16.18 3.86
CA LEU A 451 22.66 -16.08 4.31
C LEU A 451 22.80 -16.40 5.80
N SER A 452 21.91 -15.89 6.66
CA SER A 452 21.89 -16.21 8.09
C SER A 452 21.59 -17.69 8.34
N TYR A 453 20.64 -18.27 7.59
CA TYR A 453 20.34 -19.70 7.66
C TYR A 453 21.55 -20.56 7.28
N PHE A 454 22.26 -20.21 6.20
CA PHE A 454 23.44 -20.95 5.76
C PHE A 454 24.61 -20.84 6.76
N LYS A 455 24.84 -19.67 7.36
CA LYS A 455 25.85 -19.49 8.41
C LYS A 455 25.70 -20.46 9.57
N GLU A 456 24.46 -20.76 9.95
CA GLU A 456 24.16 -21.62 11.09
C GLU A 456 24.05 -23.10 10.71
N ASN A 457 23.51 -23.42 9.52
CA ASN A 457 23.12 -24.78 9.15
C ASN A 457 24.02 -25.45 8.09
N LEU A 458 24.91 -24.71 7.41
CA LEU A 458 25.87 -25.27 6.43
C LEU A 458 27.33 -25.05 6.86
N PRO A 459 28.07 -26.12 7.22
CA PRO A 459 29.48 -26.02 7.56
C PRO A 459 30.36 -25.42 6.46
N GLU A 460 30.08 -25.73 5.19
CA GLU A 460 30.87 -25.31 4.03
C GLU A 460 30.89 -23.79 3.83
N ILE A 461 29.91 -23.08 4.39
CA ILE A 461 29.80 -21.62 4.34
C ILE A 461 31.01 -20.93 4.97
N SER A 462 31.71 -21.58 5.91
CA SER A 462 32.87 -20.99 6.60
C SER A 462 34.05 -20.73 5.67
N ASN A 463 34.05 -21.37 4.49
CA ASN A 463 35.07 -21.16 3.45
C ASN A 463 34.83 -19.89 2.63
N PHE A 464 33.71 -19.19 2.83
CA PHE A 464 33.33 -18.01 2.08
C PHE A 464 33.31 -16.75 2.95
N LYS A 465 33.84 -15.66 2.40
CA LYS A 465 33.59 -14.32 2.91
C LYS A 465 32.18 -13.90 2.51
N ILE A 466 31.32 -13.58 3.48
CA ILE A 466 29.93 -13.18 3.21
C ILE A 466 29.82 -11.67 3.31
N TYR A 467 29.37 -11.02 2.24
CA TYR A 467 29.02 -9.62 2.22
C TYR A 467 27.50 -9.50 2.09
N ASN A 468 26.85 -9.21 3.23
CA ASN A 468 25.41 -9.04 3.28
C ASN A 468 25.04 -7.62 2.83
N ASP A 469 23.98 -7.54 2.03
CA ASP A 469 23.33 -6.32 1.54
C ASP A 469 24.27 -5.18 1.10
N ALA A 470 24.76 -5.27 -0.14
CA ALA A 470 25.58 -4.24 -0.76
C ALA A 470 24.78 -3.00 -1.21
N THR A 471 23.90 -2.49 -0.35
CA THR A 471 23.00 -1.36 -0.66
C THR A 471 23.41 -0.05 0.00
N GLU A 472 24.23 -0.08 1.04
CA GLU A 472 24.69 1.10 1.78
C GLU A 472 26.19 1.01 2.11
N SER A 473 26.86 2.15 2.26
CA SER A 473 28.24 2.20 2.73
C SER A 473 28.28 2.09 4.25
N TYR A 474 29.16 1.24 4.78
CA TYR A 474 29.40 1.12 6.22
C TYR A 474 30.04 2.39 6.83
N ASP A 475 30.44 3.35 6.00
CA ASP A 475 31.08 4.62 6.39
C ASP A 475 30.29 5.81 5.80
N ARG A 476 29.91 6.77 6.66
CA ARG A 476 29.19 8.00 6.28
C ARG A 476 29.93 8.87 5.25
N LYS A 477 31.19 8.57 4.95
CA LYS A 477 32.03 9.31 4.00
C LYS A 477 32.31 8.59 2.68
N LYS A 478 31.98 7.30 2.55
CA LYS A 478 32.23 6.53 1.32
C LYS A 478 30.95 6.28 0.53
N THR A 479 31.07 6.15 -0.79
CA THR A 479 29.95 5.68 -1.63
C THR A 479 29.85 4.15 -1.60
N ALA A 480 28.67 3.60 -1.83
CA ALA A 480 28.48 2.13 -1.90
C ALA A 480 29.38 1.47 -2.98
N VAL A 481 29.67 2.19 -4.06
CA VAL A 481 30.58 1.73 -5.13
C VAL A 481 32.03 1.69 -4.65
N GLU A 482 32.48 2.66 -3.86
CA GLU A 482 33.83 2.66 -3.27
C GLU A 482 33.99 1.49 -2.29
N THR A 483 33.01 1.26 -1.42
CA THR A 483 33.02 0.11 -0.50
C THR A 483 33.04 -1.21 -1.25
N LEU A 484 32.21 -1.36 -2.30
CA LEU A 484 32.22 -2.53 -3.17
C LEU A 484 33.58 -2.72 -3.87
N THR A 485 34.23 -1.62 -4.27
CA THR A 485 35.54 -1.67 -4.92
C THR A 485 36.60 -2.24 -3.98
N GLU A 486 36.57 -1.86 -2.69
CA GLU A 486 37.47 -2.38 -1.66
C GLU A 486 37.23 -3.86 -1.36
N GLU A 487 35.95 -4.26 -1.29
CA GLU A 487 35.56 -5.63 -0.97
C GLU A 487 35.80 -6.62 -2.12
N LEU A 488 35.72 -6.15 -3.37
CA LEU A 488 35.89 -6.96 -4.57
C LEU A 488 37.31 -6.91 -5.17
N ILE A 489 38.31 -6.30 -4.50
CA ILE A 489 39.69 -6.18 -5.01
C ILE A 489 40.25 -7.54 -5.48
N SER A 490 40.03 -8.61 -4.71
CA SER A 490 40.50 -9.96 -5.05
C SER A 490 39.86 -10.53 -6.33
N PHE A 491 38.73 -9.98 -6.76
CA PHE A 491 38.04 -10.34 -7.99
C PHE A 491 38.30 -9.35 -9.14
N SER A 492 39.22 -8.39 -8.96
CA SER A 492 39.68 -7.52 -10.04
C SER A 492 40.51 -8.31 -11.06
N ASP A 493 40.56 -7.84 -12.31
CA ASP A 493 41.28 -8.53 -13.39
C ASP A 493 42.78 -8.75 -13.06
N GLN A 494 43.36 -7.87 -12.23
CA GLN A 494 44.76 -7.91 -11.78
C GLN A 494 45.04 -8.98 -10.70
N HIS A 495 44.03 -9.37 -9.93
CA HIS A 495 44.16 -10.22 -8.74
C HIS A 495 43.49 -11.58 -8.88
N LEU A 496 42.50 -11.72 -9.77
CA LEU A 496 41.63 -12.90 -9.90
C LEU A 496 42.39 -14.23 -9.97
N ASP A 497 43.49 -14.27 -10.70
CA ASP A 497 44.31 -15.46 -10.94
C ASP A 497 45.44 -15.68 -9.88
N LYS A 498 45.54 -14.78 -8.89
CA LYS A 498 46.63 -14.75 -7.88
C LYS A 498 46.15 -15.10 -6.46
N ASN A 499 44.86 -15.34 -6.28
CA ASN A 499 44.28 -15.68 -4.98
C ASN A 499 43.29 -16.84 -5.10
N ASN A 500 42.87 -17.36 -3.95
CA ASN A 500 41.85 -18.40 -3.80
C ASN A 500 40.68 -17.92 -2.94
N GLU A 501 40.43 -16.61 -2.91
CA GLU A 501 39.37 -16.03 -2.10
C GLU A 501 38.00 -16.44 -2.66
N LYS A 502 37.11 -16.87 -1.75
CA LYS A 502 35.74 -17.22 -2.08
C LYS A 502 34.82 -16.24 -1.38
N MET A 503 33.90 -15.65 -2.12
CA MET A 503 32.98 -14.64 -1.60
C MET A 503 31.55 -14.94 -2.06
N ILE A 504 30.60 -14.72 -1.14
CA ILE A 504 29.17 -14.64 -1.45
C ILE A 504 28.74 -13.20 -1.18
N ILE A 505 28.15 -12.56 -2.19
CA ILE A 505 27.70 -11.18 -2.09
C ILE A 505 26.21 -11.08 -2.43
N ALA A 506 25.44 -10.52 -1.50
CA ALA A 506 24.04 -10.17 -1.75
C ALA A 506 23.94 -8.71 -2.21
N MET A 507 23.40 -8.47 -3.41
CA MET A 507 23.27 -7.11 -3.95
C MET A 507 22.04 -6.94 -4.84
N ASN A 508 21.66 -5.67 -5.05
CA ASN A 508 20.63 -5.32 -6.04
C ASN A 508 21.27 -5.16 -7.43
N LEU A 509 20.60 -5.64 -8.48
CA LEU A 509 20.99 -5.47 -9.88
C LEU A 509 21.33 -4.02 -10.25
N GLY A 510 20.59 -3.05 -9.72
CA GLY A 510 20.86 -1.64 -10.00
C GLY A 510 22.22 -1.17 -9.47
N ILE A 511 22.67 -1.72 -8.33
CA ILE A 511 23.98 -1.39 -7.74
C ILE A 511 25.08 -2.14 -8.46
N LEU A 512 24.84 -3.40 -8.85
CA LEU A 512 25.73 -4.13 -9.73
C LEU A 512 25.97 -3.38 -11.03
N ASN A 513 24.92 -2.85 -11.68
CA ASN A 513 25.09 -2.08 -12.91
C ASN A 513 25.90 -0.80 -12.68
N LYS A 514 25.59 -0.06 -11.61
CA LYS A 514 26.36 1.16 -11.23
C LYS A 514 27.82 0.84 -10.96
N PHE A 515 28.11 -0.27 -10.29
CA PHE A 515 29.47 -0.73 -10.05
C PHE A 515 30.19 -0.99 -11.37
N LEU A 516 29.60 -1.76 -12.29
CA LEU A 516 30.21 -2.11 -13.59
C LEU A 516 30.43 -0.91 -14.53
N GLU A 517 29.74 0.20 -14.30
CA GLU A 517 29.86 1.45 -15.05
C GLU A 517 30.80 2.48 -14.38
N ALA A 518 31.21 2.25 -13.14
CA ALA A 518 32.00 3.20 -12.37
C ALA A 518 33.50 3.15 -12.70
N ASP A 519 34.19 4.24 -12.34
CA ASP A 519 35.65 4.30 -12.32
C ASP A 519 36.18 3.74 -10.98
N HIS A 520 37.05 2.74 -11.05
CA HIS A 520 37.64 2.06 -9.90
C HIS A 520 39.14 2.40 -9.71
N GLY A 521 39.61 3.48 -10.33
CA GLY A 521 41.00 3.91 -10.25
C GLY A 521 41.94 2.93 -10.94
N GLU A 522 42.81 2.26 -10.17
CA GLU A 522 43.81 1.33 -10.71
C GLU A 522 43.27 -0.09 -10.96
N TYR A 523 42.09 -0.42 -10.43
CA TYR A 523 41.47 -1.75 -10.57
C TYR A 523 40.51 -1.79 -11.76
N SER A 524 40.38 -2.96 -12.38
CA SER A 524 39.42 -3.18 -13.47
C SER A 524 38.64 -4.47 -13.27
N TYR A 525 37.42 -4.50 -13.82
CA TYR A 525 36.46 -5.60 -13.67
C TYR A 525 35.88 -6.03 -15.03
N PHE A 526 36.69 -6.04 -16.09
CA PHE A 526 36.24 -6.38 -17.45
C PHE A 526 35.73 -7.81 -17.55
N LYS A 527 36.40 -8.78 -16.90
CA LYS A 527 35.95 -10.19 -16.89
C LYS A 527 34.59 -10.33 -16.19
N LEU A 528 34.38 -9.62 -15.09
CA LEU A 528 33.10 -9.62 -14.37
C LEU A 528 32.00 -8.96 -15.23
N LYS A 529 32.31 -7.85 -15.92
CA LYS A 529 31.37 -7.20 -16.84
C LYS A 529 30.95 -8.12 -17.98
N GLU A 530 31.91 -8.79 -18.62
CA GLU A 530 31.64 -9.78 -19.68
C GLU A 530 30.77 -10.93 -19.17
N PHE A 531 31.06 -11.44 -17.96
CA PHE A 531 30.23 -12.45 -17.32
C PHE A 531 28.79 -11.99 -17.13
N ILE A 532 28.59 -10.77 -16.62
CA ILE A 532 27.25 -10.22 -16.39
C ILE A 532 26.50 -9.99 -17.71
N GLU A 533 27.17 -9.52 -18.76
CA GLU A 533 26.58 -9.41 -20.10
C GLU A 533 26.16 -10.78 -20.66
N LYS A 534 27.01 -11.81 -20.54
CA LYS A 534 26.69 -13.19 -20.95
C LYS A 534 25.56 -13.82 -20.13
N SER A 535 25.48 -13.49 -18.84
CA SER A 535 24.42 -13.96 -17.95
C SER A 535 23.04 -13.45 -18.36
N LYS A 536 23.02 -12.35 -19.13
CA LYS A 536 21.82 -11.66 -19.59
C LYS A 536 20.91 -11.22 -18.44
N VAL A 537 21.40 -11.08 -17.20
CA VAL A 537 20.59 -10.80 -16.01
C VAL A 537 19.79 -9.48 -16.08
N PHE A 538 20.17 -8.56 -16.97
CA PHE A 538 19.43 -7.32 -17.26
C PHE A 538 18.44 -7.46 -18.43
N GLU A 539 18.48 -8.56 -19.17
CA GLU A 539 17.53 -8.94 -20.21
C GLU A 539 16.39 -9.82 -19.63
N ARG A 540 15.30 -9.96 -20.37
CA ARG A 540 14.17 -10.82 -19.96
C ARG A 540 14.46 -12.32 -20.03
N ASP A 541 15.34 -12.76 -20.93
CA ASP A 541 15.57 -14.20 -21.20
C ASP A 541 16.72 -14.79 -20.35
N HIS A 542 16.89 -14.30 -19.11
CA HIS A 542 17.95 -14.73 -18.22
C HIS A 542 17.62 -16.03 -17.51
N SER A 543 18.66 -16.73 -17.09
CA SER A 543 18.51 -17.98 -16.33
C SER A 543 18.40 -17.67 -14.84
N PRO A 544 17.65 -18.46 -14.05
CA PRO A 544 17.62 -18.36 -12.58
C PRO A 544 19.00 -18.49 -11.96
N TYR A 545 19.88 -19.21 -12.66
CA TYR A 545 21.27 -19.43 -12.32
C TYR A 545 22.14 -19.40 -13.57
N PHE A 546 23.24 -18.67 -13.51
CA PHE A 546 24.27 -18.66 -14.54
C PHE A 546 25.65 -18.75 -13.89
N SER A 547 26.53 -19.60 -14.43
CA SER A 547 27.88 -19.76 -13.92
C SER A 547 28.88 -19.92 -15.06
N GLU A 548 29.95 -19.14 -14.96
CA GLU A 548 31.15 -19.20 -15.79
C GLU A 548 32.30 -18.86 -14.85
N LYS A 549 32.98 -19.90 -14.35
CA LYS A 549 33.98 -19.77 -13.27
C LYS A 549 35.00 -18.67 -13.62
N PRO A 550 35.36 -17.79 -12.67
CA PRO A 550 35.10 -17.91 -11.23
C PRO A 550 33.79 -17.27 -10.75
N TYR A 551 32.89 -16.88 -11.67
CA TYR A 551 31.68 -16.14 -11.32
C TYR A 551 30.43 -17.03 -11.41
N SER A 552 29.55 -16.86 -10.43
CA SER A 552 28.23 -17.48 -10.38
C SER A 552 27.22 -16.42 -9.97
N ILE A 553 26.06 -16.36 -10.63
CA ILE A 553 24.95 -15.46 -10.28
C ILE A 553 23.66 -16.25 -10.11
N VAL A 554 22.94 -15.96 -9.03
CA VAL A 554 21.62 -16.53 -8.73
C VAL A 554 20.62 -15.39 -8.61
N THR A 555 19.53 -15.45 -9.38
CA THR A 555 18.53 -14.39 -9.42
C THR A 555 17.25 -14.83 -8.70
N PHE A 556 16.85 -14.07 -7.67
CA PHE A 556 15.71 -14.40 -6.81
C PHE A 556 14.35 -14.19 -7.50
N SER A 557 14.25 -13.28 -8.47
CA SER A 557 12.99 -13.01 -9.19
C SER A 557 12.48 -14.20 -9.99
N GLU A 558 13.36 -15.13 -10.35
CA GLU A 558 13.07 -16.30 -11.19
C GLU A 558 12.52 -17.50 -10.40
N TYR A 559 12.30 -17.32 -9.09
CA TYR A 559 11.70 -18.32 -8.21
C TYR A 559 10.39 -17.78 -7.64
N PRO A 560 9.26 -17.95 -8.37
CA PRO A 560 7.94 -17.65 -7.85
C PRO A 560 7.72 -18.38 -6.52
N PRO A 561 6.92 -17.82 -5.59
CA PRO A 561 6.63 -18.46 -4.31
C PRO A 561 5.64 -19.64 -4.45
N PHE A 562 5.41 -20.13 -5.68
CA PHE A 562 4.45 -21.19 -5.98
C PHE A 562 4.93 -21.99 -7.20
N GLU A 563 4.50 -23.23 -7.28
CA GLU A 563 4.77 -24.16 -8.36
C GLU A 563 3.59 -24.24 -9.35
N LEU A 564 3.89 -24.59 -10.59
CA LEU A 564 2.89 -24.75 -11.65
C LEU A 564 2.92 -26.17 -12.24
N SER A 565 1.75 -26.79 -12.36
CA SER A 565 1.55 -28.10 -12.98
C SER A 565 0.43 -28.05 -14.03
N GLU A 566 0.22 -29.15 -14.76
CA GLU A 566 -0.92 -29.28 -15.68
C GLU A 566 -2.29 -29.09 -14.97
N ASN A 567 -2.36 -29.45 -13.68
CA ASN A 567 -3.57 -29.33 -12.87
C ASN A 567 -3.77 -27.93 -12.26
N GLY A 568 -2.86 -26.99 -12.53
CA GLY A 568 -2.89 -25.63 -11.97
C GLY A 568 -1.74 -25.33 -11.02
N ALA A 569 -1.88 -24.24 -10.28
CA ALA A 569 -0.86 -23.72 -9.39
C ALA A 569 -1.03 -24.23 -7.96
N GLN A 570 0.09 -24.47 -7.28
CA GLN A 570 0.15 -24.87 -5.87
C GLN A 570 1.33 -24.16 -5.20
N SER A 571 1.36 -24.06 -3.86
CA SER A 571 2.50 -23.45 -3.18
C SER A 571 2.87 -24.26 -1.94
N GLU A 572 3.96 -25.01 -2.03
CA GLU A 572 4.55 -25.68 -0.86
C GLU A 572 5.03 -24.64 0.17
N PHE A 573 5.51 -23.48 -0.29
CA PHE A 573 5.98 -22.40 0.57
C PHE A 573 4.85 -21.76 1.40
N PHE A 574 3.77 -21.29 0.78
CA PHE A 574 2.65 -20.68 1.50
C PHE A 574 1.95 -21.72 2.39
N GLN A 575 1.72 -22.92 1.88
CA GLN A 575 1.11 -24.00 2.68
C GLN A 575 2.01 -24.40 3.86
N GLY A 576 3.33 -24.44 3.65
CA GLY A 576 4.30 -24.70 4.71
C GLY A 576 4.24 -23.67 5.83
N ILE A 577 4.14 -22.38 5.50
CA ILE A 577 3.99 -21.31 6.48
C ILE A 577 2.68 -21.44 7.26
N LEU A 578 1.55 -21.66 6.55
CA LEU A 578 0.26 -21.86 7.21
C LEU A 578 0.29 -23.08 8.13
N ASN A 579 0.91 -24.18 7.72
CA ASN A 579 1.09 -25.36 8.55
C ASN A 579 1.90 -25.07 9.82
N ARG A 580 2.98 -24.26 9.74
CA ARG A 580 3.74 -23.86 10.93
C ARG A 580 2.91 -23.04 11.93
N ILE A 581 1.88 -22.33 11.47
CA ILE A 581 1.07 -21.46 12.34
C ILE A 581 -0.17 -22.19 12.86
N PHE A 582 -0.83 -23.00 12.04
CA PHE A 582 -2.18 -23.53 12.32
C PHE A 582 -2.26 -25.04 12.54
N VAL A 583 -1.15 -25.78 12.48
CA VAL A 583 -1.17 -27.23 12.75
C VAL A 583 -1.56 -27.51 14.21
N GLU A 584 -2.45 -28.48 14.41
CA GLU A 584 -2.85 -28.97 15.74
C GLU A 584 -1.77 -29.87 16.33
N SER A 585 -0.73 -29.24 16.88
CA SER A 585 0.38 -29.95 17.52
C SER A 585 0.83 -29.23 18.78
N ASP A 586 1.17 -29.99 19.82
CA ASP A 586 1.77 -29.46 21.05
C ASP A 586 3.17 -28.85 20.79
N SER A 587 3.80 -29.18 19.66
CA SER A 587 5.05 -28.56 19.22
C SER A 587 4.85 -27.23 18.49
N ASN A 588 3.61 -26.83 18.22
CA ASN A 588 3.29 -25.57 17.56
C ASN A 588 3.03 -24.48 18.62
N PRO A 589 3.90 -23.46 18.74
CA PRO A 589 3.75 -22.42 19.76
C PRO A 589 2.47 -21.60 19.58
N PHE A 590 1.94 -21.45 18.37
CA PHE A 590 0.67 -20.74 18.17
C PHE A 590 -0.52 -21.55 18.68
N TYR A 591 -0.53 -22.86 18.42
CA TYR A 591 -1.61 -23.75 18.87
C TYR A 591 -1.55 -23.99 20.37
N GLU A 592 -0.35 -24.13 20.93
CA GLU A 592 -0.13 -24.19 22.36
C GLU A 592 -0.63 -22.90 23.04
N ALA A 593 -0.29 -21.73 22.51
CA ALA A 593 -0.81 -20.45 23.00
C ALA A 593 -2.34 -20.35 22.92
N PHE A 594 -2.94 -20.83 21.83
CA PHE A 594 -4.40 -20.93 21.68
C PHE A 594 -5.03 -21.82 22.77
N LYS A 595 -4.43 -22.98 23.08
CA LYS A 595 -4.92 -23.87 24.14
C LYS A 595 -4.77 -23.26 25.52
N LEU A 596 -3.67 -22.54 25.81
CA LEU A 596 -3.46 -21.86 27.08
C LEU A 596 -4.53 -20.79 27.33
N ASP A 597 -4.86 -20.01 26.30
CA ASP A 597 -5.93 -19.01 26.36
C ASP A 597 -7.30 -19.65 26.64
N VAL A 598 -7.63 -20.73 25.92
CA VAL A 598 -8.96 -21.37 26.01
C VAL A 598 -9.13 -22.21 27.27
N ASN A 599 -8.13 -23.00 27.66
CA ASN A 599 -8.26 -24.00 28.72
C ASN A 599 -7.83 -23.45 30.11
N GLU A 600 -6.76 -22.65 30.17
CA GLU A 600 -6.14 -22.27 31.44
C GLU A 600 -6.53 -20.87 31.90
N HIS A 601 -6.87 -19.97 30.97
CA HIS A 601 -7.29 -18.59 31.26
C HIS A 601 -8.82 -18.41 31.29
N LYS A 602 -9.54 -19.32 31.98
CA LYS A 602 -11.00 -19.26 32.22
C LYS A 602 -11.86 -19.11 30.95
N GLY A 603 -11.46 -19.71 29.83
CA GLY A 603 -12.25 -19.67 28.59
C GLY A 603 -12.19 -18.32 27.87
N PHE A 604 -11.05 -17.61 27.94
CA PHE A 604 -10.82 -16.42 27.12
C PHE A 604 -10.93 -16.80 25.64
N LYS A 605 -12.02 -16.37 24.99
CA LYS A 605 -12.35 -16.70 23.60
C LYS A 605 -12.86 -15.46 22.88
N GLY A 606 -11.93 -14.77 22.22
CA GLY A 606 -12.18 -13.56 21.45
C GLY A 606 -12.30 -13.81 19.95
N ILE A 607 -12.58 -12.76 19.18
CA ILE A 607 -12.59 -12.80 17.71
C ILE A 607 -11.26 -13.33 17.15
N LEU A 608 -10.16 -13.08 17.86
CA LEU A 608 -8.84 -13.60 17.52
C LEU A 608 -8.83 -15.13 17.48
N HIS A 609 -9.38 -15.78 18.51
CA HIS A 609 -9.47 -17.24 18.62
C HIS A 609 -10.38 -17.82 17.55
N TYR A 610 -11.49 -17.12 17.25
CA TYR A 610 -12.40 -17.49 16.17
C TYR A 610 -11.71 -17.44 14.80
N ASN A 611 -10.96 -16.38 14.51
CA ASN A 611 -10.21 -16.22 13.27
C ASN A 611 -9.08 -17.26 13.15
N TYR A 612 -8.35 -17.52 14.25
CA TYR A 612 -7.31 -18.54 14.29
C TYR A 612 -7.88 -19.93 14.03
N GLN A 613 -8.95 -20.30 14.73
CA GLN A 613 -9.62 -21.60 14.57
C GLN A 613 -10.16 -21.79 13.15
N TYR A 614 -10.66 -20.72 12.53
CA TYR A 614 -11.14 -20.76 11.15
C TYR A 614 -10.02 -21.14 10.16
N LEU A 615 -8.83 -20.56 10.35
CA LEU A 615 -7.65 -20.84 9.53
C LEU A 615 -6.99 -22.19 9.81
N MET A 616 -7.41 -22.92 10.85
CA MET A 616 -6.98 -24.32 11.05
C MET A 616 -7.62 -25.28 10.03
N ASN A 617 -8.71 -24.88 9.37
CA ASN A 617 -9.37 -25.69 8.35
C ASN A 617 -8.52 -25.77 7.07
N SER A 618 -8.21 -26.98 6.61
CA SER A 618 -7.36 -27.22 5.42
C SER A 618 -7.96 -26.70 4.12
N GLN A 619 -9.29 -26.72 3.96
CA GLN A 619 -9.97 -26.18 2.78
C GLN A 619 -9.88 -24.65 2.77
N VAL A 620 -10.05 -24.00 3.92
CA VAL A 620 -9.85 -22.54 4.06
C VAL A 620 -8.41 -22.17 3.70
N GLN A 621 -7.43 -22.88 4.26
CA GLN A 621 -6.01 -22.66 3.93
C GLN A 621 -5.76 -22.81 2.43
N TYR A 622 -6.31 -23.85 1.80
CA TYR A 622 -6.21 -24.04 0.35
C TYR A 622 -6.76 -22.82 -0.42
N VAL A 623 -7.96 -22.34 -0.07
CA VAL A 623 -8.57 -21.17 -0.72
C VAL A 623 -7.74 -19.90 -0.49
N VAL A 624 -7.16 -19.72 0.69
CA VAL A 624 -6.25 -18.59 0.99
C VAL A 624 -5.02 -18.65 0.09
N VAL A 625 -4.36 -19.81 0.01
CA VAL A 625 -3.18 -20.01 -0.84
C VAL A 625 -3.52 -19.75 -2.31
N GLN A 626 -4.61 -20.30 -2.82
CA GLN A 626 -5.03 -20.07 -4.20
C GLN A 626 -5.38 -18.60 -4.47
N SER A 627 -6.02 -17.93 -3.52
CA SER A 627 -6.32 -16.49 -3.61
C SER A 627 -5.04 -15.65 -3.63
N MET A 628 -4.02 -16.01 -2.84
CA MET A 628 -2.70 -15.36 -2.87
C MET A 628 -2.02 -15.54 -4.23
N ILE A 629 -2.00 -16.76 -4.78
CA ILE A 629 -1.41 -17.03 -6.11
C ILE A 629 -2.15 -16.21 -7.19
N ARG A 630 -3.47 -16.18 -7.13
CA ARG A 630 -4.30 -15.38 -8.05
C ARG A 630 -4.00 -13.89 -7.93
N ALA A 631 -3.89 -13.36 -6.71
CA ALA A 631 -3.52 -11.97 -6.46
C ALA A 631 -2.12 -11.63 -7.03
N ILE A 632 -1.13 -12.51 -6.82
CA ILE A 632 0.22 -12.38 -7.38
C ILE A 632 0.18 -12.26 -8.90
N LEU A 633 -0.54 -13.15 -9.57
CA LEU A 633 -0.66 -13.14 -11.04
C LEU A 633 -1.43 -11.93 -11.56
N MET A 634 -2.50 -11.52 -10.86
CA MET A 634 -3.34 -10.39 -11.26
C MET A 634 -2.62 -9.05 -11.11
N LYS A 635 -1.86 -8.86 -10.03
CA LYS A 635 -1.23 -7.58 -9.69
C LYS A 635 0.29 -7.56 -9.89
N LYS A 636 0.88 -8.67 -10.36
CA LYS A 636 2.33 -8.84 -10.51
C LYS A 636 3.08 -8.55 -9.20
N ILE A 637 2.52 -9.03 -8.09
CA ILE A 637 3.06 -8.76 -6.75
C ILE A 637 4.33 -9.56 -6.56
N VAL A 638 5.42 -8.88 -6.22
CA VAL A 638 6.61 -9.53 -5.67
C VAL A 638 6.37 -9.72 -4.16
N VAL A 639 6.38 -10.97 -3.71
CA VAL A 639 6.01 -11.34 -2.34
C VAL A 639 7.23 -11.84 -1.57
N SER A 640 7.61 -11.10 -0.54
CA SER A 640 8.60 -11.52 0.46
C SER A 640 7.99 -12.43 1.53
N THR A 641 8.81 -13.23 2.21
CA THR A 641 8.37 -14.00 3.39
C THR A 641 7.75 -13.09 4.45
N ARG A 642 8.33 -11.91 4.68
CA ARG A 642 7.82 -10.90 5.61
C ARG A 642 6.42 -10.41 5.24
N ALA A 643 6.19 -10.15 3.95
CA ALA A 643 4.87 -9.75 3.47
C ALA A 643 3.82 -10.86 3.69
N VAL A 644 4.21 -12.13 3.57
CA VAL A 644 3.32 -13.28 3.87
C VAL A 644 2.97 -13.32 5.36
N PHE A 645 3.95 -13.23 6.26
CA PHE A 645 3.69 -13.21 7.70
C PHE A 645 2.79 -12.04 8.10
N ASN A 646 3.07 -10.85 7.57
CA ASN A 646 2.24 -9.67 7.82
C ASN A 646 0.83 -9.83 7.25
N PHE A 647 0.68 -10.42 6.06
CA PHE A 647 -0.63 -10.74 5.49
C PHE A 647 -1.41 -11.68 6.41
N ILE A 648 -0.79 -12.75 6.90
CA ILE A 648 -1.40 -13.71 7.83
C ILE A 648 -1.81 -13.01 9.14
N ALA A 649 -0.95 -12.15 9.70
CA ALA A 649 -1.29 -11.36 10.88
C ALA A 649 -2.50 -10.45 10.62
N ASN A 650 -2.56 -9.79 9.46
CA ASN A 650 -3.63 -8.86 9.11
C ASN A 650 -4.98 -9.53 8.80
N ILE A 651 -5.02 -10.82 8.45
CA ILE A 651 -6.29 -11.54 8.26
C ILE A 651 -6.79 -12.22 9.54
N ILE A 652 -6.00 -12.19 10.63
CA ILE A 652 -6.36 -12.76 11.94
C ILE A 652 -6.62 -11.66 12.97
N ILE A 653 -5.70 -10.70 13.09
CA ILE A 653 -5.71 -9.69 14.15
C ILE A 653 -6.53 -8.48 13.70
N PRO A 654 -7.59 -8.12 14.43
CA PRO A 654 -8.35 -6.89 14.17
C PRO A 654 -7.48 -5.62 14.25
N GLU A 655 -7.93 -4.54 13.63
CA GLU A 655 -7.17 -3.29 13.65
C GLU A 655 -7.21 -2.68 15.05
N GLY A 656 -6.07 -2.23 15.56
CA GLY A 656 -5.98 -1.65 16.90
C GLY A 656 -6.35 -2.62 18.02
N TYR A 657 -6.39 -3.93 17.74
CA TYR A 657 -6.90 -4.94 18.66
C TYR A 657 -6.13 -5.01 19.99
N ASP A 658 -6.89 -4.97 21.09
CA ASP A 658 -6.49 -5.25 22.47
C ASP A 658 -7.60 -6.12 23.08
N GLU A 659 -7.22 -7.05 23.94
CA GLU A 659 -8.11 -8.04 24.56
C GLU A 659 -9.29 -7.41 25.32
N GLU A 660 -9.13 -6.16 25.77
CA GLU A 660 -10.15 -5.45 26.55
C GLU A 660 -11.19 -4.72 25.69
N LEU A 661 -10.93 -4.53 24.39
CA LEU A 661 -11.83 -3.82 23.47
C LEU A 661 -13.05 -4.66 23.05
N GLU A 662 -12.94 -5.99 23.09
CA GLU A 662 -13.99 -6.89 22.61
C GLU A 662 -15.28 -6.84 23.46
N PHE A 663 -15.17 -6.47 24.75
CA PHE A 663 -16.34 -6.42 25.65
C PHE A 663 -17.38 -5.37 25.25
N GLY A 664 -17.01 -4.40 24.40
CA GLY A 664 -17.89 -3.34 23.90
C GLY A 664 -18.32 -3.49 22.43
N TRP A 665 -17.94 -4.57 21.76
CA TRP A 665 -18.25 -4.75 20.34
C TRP A 665 -19.71 -5.12 20.12
N SER A 666 -20.34 -4.48 19.14
CA SER A 666 -21.62 -4.95 18.62
C SER A 666 -21.43 -6.25 17.83
N ASP A 667 -22.54 -6.95 17.57
CA ASP A 667 -22.55 -8.08 16.64
C ASP A 667 -21.94 -7.68 15.29
N GLY A 668 -22.30 -6.50 14.76
CA GLY A 668 -21.75 -5.97 13.52
C GLY A 668 -20.23 -5.81 13.55
N ASP A 669 -19.67 -5.29 14.64
CA ASP A 669 -18.23 -5.13 14.82
C ASP A 669 -17.52 -6.48 14.86
N PHE A 670 -18.12 -7.46 15.55
CA PHE A 670 -17.61 -8.82 15.58
C PHE A 670 -17.55 -9.44 14.17
N PHE A 671 -18.59 -9.22 13.36
CA PHE A 671 -18.61 -9.72 11.97
C PHE A 671 -17.58 -9.01 11.09
N GLU A 672 -17.52 -7.68 11.10
CA GLU A 672 -16.54 -6.93 10.30
C GLU A 672 -15.10 -7.33 10.64
N ASN A 673 -14.85 -7.74 11.89
CA ASN A 673 -13.54 -8.19 12.35
C ASN A 673 -13.30 -9.71 12.23
N SER A 674 -14.24 -10.45 11.64
CA SER A 674 -14.07 -11.89 11.35
C SER A 674 -13.18 -12.14 10.14
N PHE A 675 -12.44 -13.26 10.16
CA PHE A 675 -11.50 -13.66 9.11
C PHE A 675 -12.03 -13.50 7.67
N PRO A 676 -13.25 -13.98 7.32
CA PRO A 676 -13.78 -13.83 5.97
C PRO A 676 -13.87 -12.35 5.54
N ASN A 677 -14.19 -11.45 6.47
CA ASN A 677 -14.25 -10.02 6.20
C ASN A 677 -12.86 -9.39 6.22
N LEU A 678 -11.98 -9.77 7.15
CA LEU A 678 -10.61 -9.26 7.20
C LEU A 678 -9.81 -9.57 5.93
N MET A 679 -10.03 -10.74 5.33
CA MET A 679 -9.37 -11.16 4.10
C MET A 679 -9.72 -10.26 2.91
N PHE A 680 -10.97 -9.78 2.80
CA PHE A 680 -11.47 -9.08 1.61
C PHE A 680 -11.79 -7.58 1.83
N ASN A 681 -11.95 -7.11 3.07
CA ASN A 681 -12.43 -5.75 3.39
C ASN A 681 -11.32 -4.80 3.92
N ARG A 682 -10.04 -5.15 3.76
CA ARG A 682 -8.89 -4.40 4.31
C ARG A 682 -8.02 -3.71 3.26
N LYS A 683 -8.63 -2.80 2.49
CA LYS A 683 -7.88 -1.99 1.52
C LYS A 683 -6.88 -1.06 2.20
N ASN A 684 -5.83 -0.69 1.48
CA ASN A 684 -4.74 0.21 1.86
C ASN A 684 -3.83 -0.27 2.99
N ARG A 685 -3.92 -1.55 3.39
CA ARG A 685 -3.06 -2.17 4.42
C ARG A 685 -1.80 -2.81 3.81
N SER A 686 -1.97 -3.44 2.66
CA SER A 686 -0.88 -4.02 1.89
C SER A 686 -1.35 -4.26 0.45
N ILE A 687 -0.39 -4.33 -0.48
CA ILE A 687 -0.64 -4.62 -1.89
C ILE A 687 -1.40 -5.96 -2.05
N MET A 688 -1.10 -6.94 -1.19
CA MET A 688 -1.80 -8.22 -1.19
C MET A 688 -3.27 -8.07 -0.77
N LEU A 689 -3.57 -7.32 0.28
CA LEU A 689 -4.96 -7.13 0.73
C LEU A 689 -5.78 -6.28 -0.25
N ASP A 690 -5.16 -5.30 -0.91
CA ASP A 690 -5.79 -4.57 -2.02
C ASP A 690 -6.17 -5.51 -3.16
N ALA A 691 -5.29 -6.45 -3.50
CA ALA A 691 -5.55 -7.47 -4.50
C ALA A 691 -6.65 -8.45 -4.05
N MET A 692 -6.66 -8.87 -2.77
CA MET A 692 -7.73 -9.71 -2.21
C MET A 692 -9.09 -9.05 -2.36
N ALA A 693 -9.21 -7.77 -2.03
CA ALA A 693 -10.46 -7.04 -2.12
C ALA A 693 -11.02 -6.97 -3.55
N GLU A 694 -10.17 -7.02 -4.59
CA GLU A 694 -10.63 -7.08 -5.98
C GLU A 694 -11.11 -8.47 -6.41
N ILE A 695 -10.65 -9.53 -5.75
CA ILE A 695 -11.08 -10.91 -6.03
C ILE A 695 -12.16 -11.40 -5.07
N ASP A 696 -12.74 -10.52 -4.26
CA ASP A 696 -13.83 -10.84 -3.35
C ASP A 696 -15.01 -11.45 -4.12
N PRO A 697 -15.49 -12.65 -3.71
CA PRO A 697 -16.60 -13.32 -4.39
C PRO A 697 -17.88 -12.49 -4.44
N ILE A 698 -18.09 -11.51 -3.55
CA ILE A 698 -19.29 -10.65 -3.58
C ILE A 698 -19.39 -9.78 -4.84
N HIS A 699 -18.29 -9.63 -5.59
CA HIS A 699 -18.25 -8.86 -6.84
C HIS A 699 -18.63 -9.69 -8.07
N TYR A 700 -18.84 -11.00 -7.92
CA TYR A 700 -19.19 -11.88 -9.02
C TYR A 700 -20.70 -12.05 -9.16
N ARG A 701 -21.16 -12.17 -10.40
CA ARG A 701 -22.52 -12.61 -10.71
C ARG A 701 -22.48 -14.09 -11.04
N ASN A 702 -23.06 -14.90 -10.16
CA ASN A 702 -23.14 -16.34 -10.31
C ASN A 702 -24.51 -16.79 -9.78
N LYS A 703 -25.09 -17.83 -10.39
CA LYS A 703 -26.38 -18.38 -9.99
C LYS A 703 -26.42 -18.79 -8.51
N ASP A 704 -25.33 -19.35 -7.98
CA ASP A 704 -25.26 -19.79 -6.59
C ASP A 704 -25.26 -18.59 -5.63
N ILE A 705 -24.57 -17.51 -5.99
CA ILE A 705 -24.61 -16.23 -5.25
C ILE A 705 -26.02 -15.62 -5.29
N ASP A 706 -26.65 -15.59 -6.46
CA ASP A 706 -28.00 -15.05 -6.64
C ASP A 706 -29.02 -15.84 -5.79
N ASN A 707 -28.88 -17.16 -5.70
CA ASN A 707 -29.71 -18.00 -4.84
C ASN A 707 -29.54 -17.67 -3.35
N ILE A 708 -28.31 -17.46 -2.88
CA ILE A 708 -28.05 -17.04 -1.49
C ILE A 708 -28.74 -15.70 -1.20
N ILE A 709 -28.60 -14.72 -2.09
CA ILE A 709 -29.20 -13.39 -1.93
C ILE A 709 -30.74 -13.48 -1.94
N LEU A 710 -31.32 -14.28 -2.84
CA LEU A 710 -32.77 -14.49 -2.92
C LEU A 710 -33.30 -15.16 -1.65
N ASP A 711 -32.65 -16.22 -1.18
CA ASP A 711 -33.08 -16.97 0.00
C ASP A 711 -33.09 -16.09 1.25
N ILE A 712 -32.05 -15.30 1.49
CA ILE A 712 -31.97 -14.39 2.65
C ILE A 712 -33.06 -13.31 2.62
N ASN A 713 -33.46 -12.85 1.44
CA ASN A 713 -34.45 -11.78 1.30
C ASN A 713 -35.90 -12.29 1.25
N THR A 714 -36.12 -13.57 1.00
CA THR A 714 -37.47 -14.14 0.78
C THR A 714 -37.91 -15.13 1.86
N LYS A 715 -36.99 -15.86 2.49
CA LYS A 715 -37.31 -16.84 3.53
C LYS A 715 -37.41 -16.14 4.89
N GLU A 716 -38.46 -16.46 5.65
CA GLU A 716 -38.69 -15.88 6.99
C GLU A 716 -37.71 -16.41 8.05
N ASP A 717 -37.29 -17.67 7.92
CA ASP A 717 -36.38 -18.32 8.86
C ASP A 717 -34.92 -18.20 8.40
N ARG A 718 -34.23 -17.19 8.96
CA ARG A 718 -32.80 -16.94 8.71
C ARG A 718 -31.91 -18.11 9.10
N LYS A 719 -32.24 -18.83 10.17
CA LYS A 719 -31.42 -19.96 10.64
C LYS A 719 -31.46 -21.09 9.64
N LYS A 720 -32.65 -21.41 9.15
CA LYS A 720 -32.83 -22.41 8.10
C LYS A 720 -32.09 -22.05 6.81
N VAL A 721 -32.07 -20.77 6.42
CA VAL A 721 -31.28 -20.29 5.27
C VAL A 721 -29.79 -20.58 5.49
N VAL A 722 -29.25 -20.24 6.67
CA VAL A 722 -27.85 -20.49 6.97
C VAL A 722 -27.54 -21.99 6.99
N ASP A 723 -28.43 -22.81 7.57
CA ASP A 723 -28.27 -24.28 7.62
C ASP A 723 -28.34 -24.95 6.25
N GLU A 724 -29.13 -24.41 5.32
CA GLU A 724 -29.26 -24.93 3.96
C GLU A 724 -28.01 -24.63 3.11
N HIS A 725 -27.36 -23.49 3.36
CA HIS A 725 -26.18 -23.07 2.61
C HIS A 725 -24.86 -23.49 3.27
N LEU A 726 -24.84 -23.70 4.59
CA LEU A 726 -23.66 -24.07 5.37
C LEU A 726 -23.88 -25.39 6.13
N SER A 727 -22.97 -26.34 5.96
CA SER A 727 -22.98 -27.56 6.76
C SER A 727 -22.55 -27.23 8.20
N ASN A 728 -23.20 -27.81 9.22
CA ASN A 728 -22.92 -27.57 10.65
C ASN A 728 -21.43 -27.70 11.06
N ASN A 729 -20.60 -28.41 10.29
CA ASN A 729 -19.17 -28.60 10.57
C ASN A 729 -18.25 -27.52 9.95
N ASP A 730 -18.74 -26.71 9.01
CA ASP A 730 -17.90 -25.74 8.28
C ASP A 730 -17.69 -24.44 9.08
N TYR A 731 -18.52 -24.20 10.10
CA TYR A 731 -18.76 -22.85 10.62
C TYR A 731 -19.06 -22.74 12.12
N PHE A 732 -18.84 -23.81 12.88
CA PHE A 732 -19.28 -23.97 14.27
C PHE A 732 -19.10 -22.72 15.16
N PRO A 733 -17.95 -22.02 15.13
CA PRO A 733 -17.70 -20.93 16.09
C PRO A 733 -18.41 -19.60 15.75
N LEU A 734 -18.47 -19.21 14.47
CA LEU A 734 -19.14 -17.97 14.02
C LEU A 734 -20.67 -18.18 13.94
N TYR A 735 -21.10 -19.37 13.50
CA TYR A 735 -22.50 -19.79 13.48
C TYR A 735 -23.11 -19.78 14.89
N GLN A 736 -22.38 -20.30 15.89
CA GLN A 736 -22.81 -20.23 17.30
C GLN A 736 -23.05 -18.78 17.71
N LYS A 737 -22.11 -17.87 17.44
CA LYS A 737 -22.24 -16.45 17.76
C LYS A 737 -23.45 -15.78 17.09
N ILE A 738 -23.72 -16.10 15.81
CA ILE A 738 -24.87 -15.56 15.05
C ILE A 738 -26.20 -15.98 15.66
N PHE A 739 -26.29 -17.20 16.18
CA PHE A 739 -27.54 -17.76 16.69
C PHE A 739 -27.51 -18.01 18.20
N GLU A 740 -26.61 -17.35 18.92
CA GLU A 740 -26.56 -17.32 20.38
C GLU A 740 -27.83 -16.61 20.86
N THR A 741 -28.68 -17.33 21.60
CA THR A 741 -29.86 -16.75 22.27
C THR A 741 -29.41 -15.99 23.50
N ASP A 742 -29.91 -14.76 23.66
CA ASP A 742 -29.71 -14.01 24.89
C ASP A 742 -30.41 -14.68 26.08
N SER A 743 -30.12 -14.20 27.30
CA SER A 743 -30.70 -14.72 28.55
C SER A 743 -32.23 -14.51 28.66
N GLN A 744 -32.86 -13.84 27.68
CA GLN A 744 -34.32 -13.66 27.57
C GLN A 744 -34.95 -14.48 26.43
N GLY A 745 -34.17 -15.28 25.70
CA GLY A 745 -34.68 -16.21 24.69
C GLY A 745 -35.01 -15.56 23.33
N ALA A 746 -34.53 -14.35 23.06
CA ALA A 746 -34.59 -13.74 21.74
C ALA A 746 -33.29 -14.02 20.95
N ASN A 747 -33.42 -14.26 19.65
CA ASN A 747 -32.26 -14.30 18.74
C ASN A 747 -31.68 -12.88 18.66
N SER A 748 -30.46 -12.67 19.15
CA SER A 748 -29.87 -11.34 19.28
C SER A 748 -29.25 -10.78 18.00
N SER A 749 -29.02 -11.59 16.94
CA SER A 749 -28.29 -11.10 15.76
C SER A 749 -29.03 -10.00 14.99
N LEU A 750 -28.57 -8.77 15.17
CA LEU A 750 -29.06 -7.55 14.51
C LEU A 750 -28.50 -7.35 13.09
N LEU A 751 -27.89 -8.39 12.48
CA LEU A 751 -27.33 -8.27 11.14
C LEU A 751 -28.39 -7.87 10.11
N SER A 752 -28.03 -6.90 9.28
CA SER A 752 -28.80 -6.59 8.07
C SER A 752 -28.70 -7.74 7.06
N ASN A 753 -29.73 -7.91 6.21
CA ASN A 753 -29.72 -8.92 5.15
C ASN A 753 -28.49 -8.78 4.22
N THR A 754 -28.01 -7.55 4.01
CA THR A 754 -26.82 -7.27 3.21
C THR A 754 -25.53 -7.75 3.87
N GLN A 755 -25.40 -7.59 5.19
CA GLN A 755 -24.24 -8.10 5.92
C GLN A 755 -24.25 -9.62 5.95
N LEU A 756 -25.43 -10.21 6.21
CA LEU A 756 -25.60 -11.66 6.23
C LEU A 756 -25.30 -12.28 4.86
N SER A 757 -25.76 -11.68 3.76
CA SER A 757 -25.48 -12.19 2.40
C SER A 757 -24.00 -12.16 2.05
N LYS A 758 -23.32 -11.02 2.26
CA LYS A 758 -21.89 -10.88 2.02
C LYS A 758 -21.08 -11.91 2.82
N MET A 759 -21.45 -12.08 4.09
CA MET A 759 -20.84 -13.07 4.96
C MET A 759 -21.03 -14.46 4.36
N LEU A 760 -22.27 -14.94 4.15
CA LEU A 760 -22.55 -16.28 3.62
C LEU A 760 -21.85 -16.57 2.29
N ILE A 761 -21.72 -15.59 1.39
CA ILE A 761 -20.99 -15.73 0.13
C ILE A 761 -19.49 -15.98 0.39
N ARG A 762 -18.85 -15.12 1.19
CA ARG A 762 -17.41 -15.23 1.52
C ARG A 762 -17.11 -16.54 2.26
N VAL A 763 -17.94 -16.87 3.23
CA VAL A 763 -17.98 -18.12 3.99
C VAL A 763 -18.02 -19.33 3.06
N SER A 764 -19.03 -19.41 2.20
CA SER A 764 -19.21 -20.53 1.27
C SER A 764 -18.04 -20.66 0.30
N PHE A 765 -17.50 -19.52 -0.15
CA PHE A 765 -16.30 -19.49 -0.99
C PHE A 765 -15.05 -20.06 -0.30
N LEU A 766 -14.92 -19.86 1.01
CA LEU A 766 -13.76 -20.31 1.78
C LEU A 766 -13.85 -21.78 2.20
N THR A 767 -15.05 -22.29 2.52
CA THR A 767 -15.21 -23.65 3.08
C THR A 767 -15.78 -24.67 2.10
N ASN A 768 -16.57 -24.28 1.10
CA ASN A 768 -17.19 -25.21 0.17
C ASN A 768 -16.38 -25.30 -1.13
N SER A 769 -15.73 -26.46 -1.35
CA SER A 769 -14.88 -26.69 -2.51
C SER A 769 -15.60 -26.64 -3.86
N GLU A 770 -16.88 -26.99 -3.92
CA GLU A 770 -17.68 -26.94 -5.15
C GLU A 770 -18.09 -25.49 -5.45
N PHE A 771 -18.56 -24.77 -4.43
CA PHE A 771 -18.88 -23.35 -4.55
C PHE A 771 -17.64 -22.55 -4.99
N TYR A 772 -16.49 -22.77 -4.34
CA TYR A 772 -15.22 -22.17 -4.76
C TYR A 772 -14.92 -22.40 -6.25
N LYS A 773 -14.95 -23.67 -6.71
CA LYS A 773 -14.66 -24.02 -8.12
C LYS A 773 -15.60 -23.34 -9.10
N ASN A 774 -16.88 -23.22 -8.76
CA ASN A 774 -17.89 -22.57 -9.61
C ASN A 774 -17.70 -21.05 -9.73
N LEU A 775 -17.03 -20.42 -8.76
CA LEU A 775 -16.81 -18.97 -8.73
C LEU A 775 -15.48 -18.55 -9.37
N ILE A 776 -14.53 -19.47 -9.57
CA ILE A 776 -13.26 -19.14 -10.22
C ILE A 776 -13.47 -18.84 -11.72
N PRO A 777 -13.00 -17.70 -12.24
CA PRO A 777 -13.19 -17.36 -13.65
C PRO A 777 -12.48 -18.33 -14.60
N ASP A 778 -13.17 -18.75 -15.67
CA ASP A 778 -12.59 -19.57 -16.75
C ASP A 778 -11.32 -18.96 -17.36
N SER A 779 -11.25 -17.62 -17.42
CA SER A 779 -10.07 -16.91 -17.92
C SER A 779 -8.83 -17.18 -17.07
N TYR A 780 -8.99 -17.33 -15.75
CA TYR A 780 -7.89 -17.64 -14.82
C TYR A 780 -7.40 -19.07 -15.00
N ILE A 781 -8.32 -20.03 -15.06
CA ILE A 781 -7.99 -21.45 -15.28
C ILE A 781 -7.29 -21.63 -16.63
N SER A 782 -7.83 -20.99 -17.68
CA SER A 782 -7.26 -21.03 -19.03
C SER A 782 -5.88 -20.36 -19.10
N PHE A 783 -5.68 -19.26 -18.36
CA PHE A 783 -4.38 -18.61 -18.26
C PHE A 783 -3.33 -19.53 -17.64
N LEU A 784 -3.61 -20.18 -16.50
CA LEU A 784 -2.67 -21.10 -15.85
C LEU A 784 -2.28 -22.27 -16.77
N ARG A 785 -3.26 -22.84 -17.48
CA ARG A 785 -3.00 -23.92 -18.46
C ARG A 785 -2.09 -23.46 -19.61
N ASN A 786 -2.33 -22.26 -20.14
CA ASN A 786 -1.48 -21.69 -21.17
C ASN A 786 -0.09 -21.34 -20.62
N LEU A 787 0.01 -20.78 -19.42
CA LEU A 787 1.28 -20.49 -18.77
C LEU A 787 2.13 -21.76 -18.62
N TYR A 788 1.52 -22.86 -18.17
CA TYR A 788 2.18 -24.16 -18.08
C TYR A 788 2.64 -24.65 -19.47
N SER A 789 1.75 -24.58 -20.46
CA SER A 789 1.99 -25.05 -21.82
C SER A 789 3.12 -24.28 -22.52
N PHE A 790 3.20 -22.96 -22.31
CA PHE A 790 4.25 -22.11 -22.89
C PHE A 790 5.62 -22.43 -22.27
N ASN A 791 5.70 -22.57 -20.94
CA ASN A 791 6.94 -22.97 -20.26
C ASN A 791 7.36 -24.42 -20.60
N LYS A 792 6.41 -25.30 -20.95
CA LYS A 792 6.67 -26.64 -21.48
C LYS A 792 6.97 -26.70 -22.98
N ARG A 793 6.85 -25.58 -23.70
CA ARG A 793 6.94 -25.51 -25.16
C ARG A 793 5.97 -26.49 -25.86
N ASN A 794 4.77 -26.66 -25.33
CA ASN A 794 3.72 -27.45 -25.98
C ASN A 794 3.21 -26.73 -27.23
N THR A 795 3.68 -27.18 -28.40
CA THR A 795 3.43 -26.51 -29.69
C THR A 795 1.97 -26.46 -30.09
N GLU A 796 1.14 -27.43 -29.67
CA GLU A 796 -0.28 -27.45 -30.00
C GLU A 796 -1.05 -26.35 -29.26
N GLU A 797 -0.87 -26.27 -27.94
CA GLU A 797 -1.53 -25.26 -27.10
C GLU A 797 -1.01 -23.85 -27.42
N ILE A 798 0.30 -23.70 -27.65
CA ILE A 798 0.89 -22.44 -28.12
C ILE A 798 0.21 -21.99 -29.42
N ARG A 799 0.05 -22.90 -30.40
CA ARG A 799 -0.62 -22.58 -31.67
C ARG A 799 -2.07 -22.15 -31.46
N LYS A 800 -2.83 -22.86 -30.61
CA LYS A 800 -4.23 -22.50 -30.28
C LYS A 800 -4.30 -21.09 -29.69
N PHE A 801 -3.46 -20.78 -28.71
CA PHE A 801 -3.46 -19.46 -28.10
C PHE A 801 -2.95 -18.37 -29.04
N SER A 802 -1.92 -18.62 -29.85
CA SER A 802 -1.48 -17.66 -30.88
C SER A 802 -2.57 -17.33 -31.90
N MET A 803 -3.46 -18.28 -32.24
CA MET A 803 -4.62 -18.00 -33.08
C MET A 803 -5.62 -17.05 -32.40
N ILE A 804 -5.81 -17.19 -31.07
CA ILE A 804 -6.64 -16.26 -30.29
C ILE A 804 -6.03 -14.86 -30.32
N VAL A 805 -4.71 -14.73 -30.09
CA VAL A 805 -4.02 -13.42 -30.16
C VAL A 805 -4.15 -12.79 -31.55
N TYR A 806 -3.95 -13.58 -32.61
CA TYR A 806 -4.14 -13.13 -33.99
C TYR A 806 -5.57 -12.63 -34.23
N SER A 807 -6.57 -13.43 -33.84
CA SER A 807 -7.99 -13.07 -33.98
C SER A 807 -8.32 -11.79 -33.20
N ALA A 808 -7.86 -11.69 -31.96
CA ALA A 808 -8.05 -10.52 -31.11
C ALA A 808 -7.42 -9.27 -31.73
N MET A 809 -6.20 -9.36 -32.29
CA MET A 809 -5.56 -8.26 -33.03
C MET A 809 -6.42 -7.80 -34.21
N MET A 810 -6.93 -8.73 -35.01
CA MET A 810 -7.78 -8.42 -36.17
C MET A 810 -9.10 -7.76 -35.74
N LYS A 811 -9.71 -8.22 -34.65
CA LYS A 811 -10.92 -7.62 -34.06
C LYS A 811 -10.65 -6.25 -33.44
N TRP A 812 -9.46 -6.05 -32.86
CA TRP A 812 -9.06 -4.80 -32.20
C TRP A 812 -8.94 -3.62 -33.15
N ARG A 813 -8.20 -3.79 -34.26
CA ARG A 813 -8.10 -2.74 -35.30
C ARG A 813 -9.29 -2.74 -36.26
N GLY A 814 -9.97 -3.88 -36.36
CA GLY A 814 -11.00 -4.13 -37.35
C GLY A 814 -10.42 -4.62 -38.68
N THR A 815 -11.28 -5.27 -39.45
CA THR A 815 -10.91 -5.91 -40.72
C THR A 815 -12.01 -5.67 -41.77
N PRO A 816 -11.67 -5.31 -43.03
CA PRO A 816 -12.63 -5.31 -44.13
C PRO A 816 -12.84 -6.69 -44.75
N LYS A 817 -11.84 -7.56 -44.65
CA LYS A 817 -11.74 -8.86 -45.33
C LYS A 817 -10.70 -9.73 -44.63
N ASN A 818 -10.88 -11.05 -44.67
CA ASN A 818 -9.94 -12.00 -44.08
C ASN A 818 -8.48 -11.69 -44.43
N ASN A 819 -7.61 -11.70 -43.41
CA ASN A 819 -6.19 -11.37 -43.48
C ASN A 819 -5.83 -9.90 -43.79
N TYR A 820 -6.81 -8.99 -43.92
CA TYR A 820 -6.56 -7.55 -44.03
C TYR A 820 -6.88 -6.85 -42.72
N ILE A 821 -5.98 -5.98 -42.28
CA ILE A 821 -6.13 -5.16 -41.06
C ILE A 821 -6.21 -3.69 -41.44
N TYR A 822 -7.06 -2.90 -40.79
CA TYR A 822 -7.07 -1.45 -41.02
C TYR A 822 -5.79 -0.80 -40.47
N ILE A 823 -5.16 0.03 -41.30
CA ILE A 823 -3.96 0.79 -40.96
C ILE A 823 -4.25 2.28 -40.81
N LYS A 824 -5.26 2.82 -41.52
CA LYS A 824 -5.67 4.22 -41.45
C LYS A 824 -7.18 4.35 -41.57
N ASP A 825 -7.74 5.29 -40.80
CA ASP A 825 -9.15 5.63 -40.81
C ASP A 825 -9.32 7.09 -41.23
N TYR A 826 -9.90 7.32 -42.41
CA TYR A 826 -10.28 8.65 -42.89
C TYR A 826 -11.81 8.79 -42.84
N PHE A 827 -12.29 10.03 -42.84
CA PHE A 827 -13.73 10.32 -42.68
C PHE A 827 -14.64 9.60 -43.70
N GLU A 828 -14.13 9.36 -44.91
CA GLU A 828 -14.90 8.77 -46.03
C GLU A 828 -14.49 7.33 -46.37
N PHE A 829 -13.24 6.95 -46.08
CA PHE A 829 -12.71 5.63 -46.42
C PHE A 829 -11.66 5.17 -45.40
N LYS A 830 -11.46 3.86 -45.32
CA LYS A 830 -10.43 3.22 -44.51
C LYS A 830 -9.44 2.51 -45.40
N VAL A 831 -8.18 2.53 -45.02
CA VAL A 831 -7.11 1.80 -45.73
C VAL A 831 -6.76 0.58 -44.91
N ALA A 832 -6.67 -0.57 -45.57
CA ALA A 832 -6.27 -1.83 -44.98
C ALA A 832 -5.13 -2.49 -45.76
N GLN A 833 -4.33 -3.26 -45.06
CA GLN A 833 -3.18 -3.98 -45.60
C GLN A 833 -3.27 -5.46 -45.25
N LYS A 834 -2.77 -6.30 -46.16
CA LYS A 834 -2.70 -7.75 -45.97
C LYS A 834 -1.58 -8.13 -45.00
N LEU A 835 -1.91 -8.92 -43.98
CA LEU A 835 -0.96 -9.45 -43.01
C LEU A 835 -0.58 -10.91 -43.33
N ASN A 836 0.69 -11.13 -43.65
CA ASN A 836 1.26 -12.46 -43.92
C ASN A 836 2.20 -12.88 -42.78
N ILE A 837 1.64 -13.18 -41.60
CA ILE A 837 2.40 -13.56 -40.41
C ILE A 837 2.11 -15.00 -39.98
N ASN A 838 3.10 -15.65 -39.38
CA ASN A 838 2.99 -16.98 -38.78
C ASN A 838 3.42 -16.91 -37.31
N ALA A 839 2.79 -17.70 -36.45
CA ALA A 839 3.26 -17.85 -35.06
C ALA A 839 4.64 -18.55 -35.03
N SER A 840 5.53 -18.10 -34.15
CA SER A 840 6.82 -18.73 -33.85
C SER A 840 6.91 -19.01 -32.36
N ALA A 841 7.56 -20.13 -32.05
CA ALA A 841 7.84 -20.62 -30.70
C ALA A 841 9.35 -20.93 -30.50
N ASP A 842 10.19 -20.33 -31.35
CA ASP A 842 11.64 -20.60 -31.37
C ASP A 842 12.37 -19.94 -30.20
N HIS A 843 11.81 -18.85 -29.67
CA HIS A 843 12.33 -18.13 -28.51
C HIS A 843 12.07 -18.88 -27.19
N LEU A 844 11.14 -19.82 -27.16
CA LEU A 844 10.74 -20.53 -25.93
C LEU A 844 11.72 -21.67 -25.60
N LYS A 845 12.15 -21.70 -24.34
CA LYS A 845 12.96 -22.80 -23.77
C LYS A 845 12.05 -23.71 -22.95
N ALA A 846 12.16 -25.03 -23.15
CA ALA A 846 11.33 -25.99 -22.44
C ALA A 846 11.90 -26.25 -21.03
N VAL A 847 11.07 -26.07 -20.00
CA VAL A 847 11.40 -26.42 -18.61
C VAL A 847 11.14 -27.91 -18.35
N GLN A 848 12.11 -28.58 -17.73
CA GLN A 848 12.07 -30.01 -17.43
C GLN A 848 11.21 -30.33 -16.19
N GLY A 849 10.63 -31.54 -16.14
CA GLY A 849 9.85 -32.04 -14.99
C GLY A 849 8.39 -31.55 -14.93
N ASP A 850 7.47 -32.38 -14.45
CA ASP A 850 6.02 -32.08 -14.55
C ASP A 850 5.56 -30.94 -13.64
N LEU A 851 6.28 -30.73 -12.53
CA LEU A 851 6.07 -29.64 -11.58
C LEU A 851 7.13 -28.55 -11.81
N LEU A 852 6.70 -27.39 -12.32
CA LEU A 852 7.57 -26.26 -12.61
C LEU A 852 7.81 -25.46 -11.33
N ARG A 853 9.06 -25.42 -10.86
CA ARG A 853 9.49 -24.65 -9.68
C ARG A 853 10.22 -23.34 -10.02
N SER A 854 10.61 -23.20 -11.29
CA SER A 854 11.14 -21.97 -11.87
C SER A 854 10.60 -21.86 -13.29
N PHE A 855 9.93 -20.75 -13.59
CA PHE A 855 9.19 -20.52 -14.83
C PHE A 855 8.81 -19.05 -14.98
N ASP A 856 8.57 -18.62 -16.21
CA ASP A 856 8.10 -17.28 -16.51
C ASP A 856 6.63 -17.12 -16.12
N LEU A 857 6.30 -16.02 -15.42
CA LEU A 857 4.93 -15.64 -15.06
C LEU A 857 4.16 -14.92 -16.20
N ILE A 858 4.81 -14.70 -17.34
CA ILE A 858 4.29 -13.96 -18.47
C ILE A 858 4.29 -14.87 -19.71
N ILE A 859 3.21 -14.84 -20.49
CA ILE A 859 3.12 -15.58 -21.74
C ILE A 859 3.72 -14.73 -22.86
N ARG A 860 4.82 -15.20 -23.46
CA ARG A 860 5.46 -14.53 -24.60
C ARG A 860 5.10 -15.20 -25.92
N VAL A 861 4.32 -14.51 -26.75
CA VAL A 861 3.98 -14.97 -28.11
C VAL A 861 4.87 -14.30 -29.15
N GLY A 862 5.28 -15.04 -30.18
CA GLY A 862 6.08 -14.54 -31.29
C GLY A 862 5.32 -14.66 -32.62
N PHE A 863 5.40 -13.62 -33.45
CA PHE A 863 4.89 -13.65 -34.82
C PHE A 863 5.98 -13.26 -35.80
N THR A 864 6.26 -14.15 -36.74
CA THR A 864 7.25 -13.95 -37.81
C THR A 864 6.53 -13.56 -39.09
N GLU A 865 6.93 -12.44 -39.67
CA GLU A 865 6.44 -12.00 -40.96
C GLU A 865 7.21 -12.72 -42.09
N LYS A 866 6.50 -13.17 -43.14
CA LYS A 866 7.04 -14.08 -44.15
C LYS A 866 8.13 -13.46 -45.03
N HIS A 867 8.03 -12.17 -45.36
CA HIS A 867 8.94 -11.50 -46.31
C HIS A 867 10.22 -11.00 -45.62
N SER A 868 10.07 -10.16 -44.60
CA SER A 868 11.13 -9.60 -43.76
C SER A 868 11.83 -10.64 -42.89
N LYS A 869 11.19 -11.80 -42.63
CA LYS A 869 11.62 -12.83 -41.68
C LYS A 869 11.85 -12.29 -40.26
N LYS A 870 11.32 -11.11 -39.94
CA LYS A 870 11.45 -10.48 -38.64
C LYS A 870 10.37 -11.04 -37.71
N THR A 871 10.78 -11.47 -36.52
CA THR A 871 9.88 -11.92 -35.46
C THR A 871 9.61 -10.77 -34.50
N ILE A 872 8.34 -10.57 -34.16
CA ILE A 872 7.87 -9.56 -33.22
C ILE A 872 7.21 -10.28 -32.06
N TYR A 873 7.55 -9.87 -30.84
CA TYR A 873 7.09 -10.51 -29.62
C TYR A 873 6.07 -9.64 -28.90
N LEU A 874 5.12 -10.31 -28.25
CA LEU A 874 4.17 -9.71 -27.32
C LEU A 874 4.22 -10.48 -26.01
N ASP A 875 4.37 -9.73 -24.93
CA ASP A 875 4.34 -10.24 -23.57
C ASP A 875 2.96 -10.02 -22.97
N ILE A 876 2.34 -11.11 -22.52
CA ILE A 876 0.94 -11.17 -22.11
C ILE A 876 0.88 -11.58 -20.64
N ASP A 877 0.59 -10.59 -19.79
CA ASP A 877 0.20 -10.81 -18.40
C ASP A 877 -1.26 -11.26 -18.27
N TYR A 878 -1.71 -11.56 -17.06
CA TYR A 878 -3.08 -12.02 -16.84
C TYR A 878 -4.15 -10.98 -17.25
N TYR A 879 -3.91 -9.69 -17.01
CA TYR A 879 -4.86 -8.64 -17.38
C TYR A 879 -5.05 -8.56 -18.90
N LEU A 880 -3.95 -8.49 -19.65
CA LEU A 880 -3.99 -8.48 -21.11
C LEU A 880 -4.58 -9.79 -21.64
N TYR A 881 -4.27 -10.93 -21.01
CA TYR A 881 -4.86 -12.22 -21.38
C TYR A 881 -6.39 -12.19 -21.28
N GLN A 882 -6.93 -11.71 -20.15
CA GLN A 882 -8.37 -11.58 -19.94
C GLN A 882 -9.00 -10.65 -20.98
N LEU A 883 -8.34 -9.52 -21.26
CA LEU A 883 -8.81 -8.55 -22.25
C LEU A 883 -8.83 -9.15 -23.66
N LEU A 884 -7.79 -9.89 -24.08
CA LEU A 884 -7.75 -10.55 -25.39
C LEU A 884 -8.89 -11.56 -25.55
N LEU A 885 -9.20 -12.35 -24.51
CA LEU A 885 -10.34 -13.27 -24.52
C LEU A 885 -11.69 -12.52 -24.56
N ALA A 886 -11.82 -11.40 -23.86
CA ALA A 886 -13.03 -10.59 -23.91
C ALA A 886 -13.26 -10.02 -25.32
N VAL A 887 -12.21 -9.50 -25.95
CA VAL A 887 -12.24 -8.97 -27.33
C VAL A 887 -12.58 -10.07 -28.33
N GLU A 888 -12.04 -11.27 -28.12
CA GLU A 888 -12.43 -12.45 -28.90
C GLU A 888 -13.95 -12.70 -28.82
N LYS A 889 -14.53 -12.62 -27.61
CA LYS A 889 -15.98 -12.75 -27.38
C LYS A 889 -16.81 -11.54 -27.83
N GLY A 890 -16.20 -10.53 -28.43
CA GLY A 890 -16.90 -9.36 -29.00
C GLY A 890 -16.99 -8.15 -28.07
N TYR A 891 -16.26 -8.14 -26.95
CA TYR A 891 -16.13 -6.94 -26.12
C TYR A 891 -15.45 -5.81 -26.88
N GLN A 892 -16.05 -4.62 -26.84
CA GLN A 892 -15.48 -3.41 -27.42
C GLN A 892 -14.74 -2.63 -26.35
N GLN A 893 -13.47 -2.33 -26.61
CA GLN A 893 -12.56 -1.74 -25.65
C GLN A 893 -12.95 -0.31 -25.34
N ASN A 894 -12.88 0.07 -24.06
CA ASN A 894 -13.02 1.45 -23.63
C ASN A 894 -11.66 2.18 -23.66
N TYR A 895 -11.65 3.48 -23.35
CA TYR A 895 -10.41 4.28 -23.37
C TYR A 895 -9.37 3.79 -22.36
N LYS A 896 -9.80 3.33 -21.17
CA LYS A 896 -8.91 2.77 -20.15
C LYS A 896 -8.27 1.46 -20.62
N ASP A 897 -9.05 0.57 -21.24
CA ASP A 897 -8.52 -0.69 -21.80
C ASP A 897 -7.44 -0.42 -22.87
N MET A 898 -7.60 0.64 -23.67
CA MET A 898 -6.58 1.05 -24.66
C MET A 898 -5.32 1.61 -23.98
N GLU A 899 -5.49 2.36 -22.89
CA GLU A 899 -4.38 2.88 -22.11
C GLU A 899 -3.59 1.78 -21.39
N ASP A 900 -4.30 0.82 -20.79
CA ASP A 900 -3.72 -0.28 -20.03
C ASP A 900 -3.08 -1.34 -20.97
N ALA A 901 -3.61 -1.50 -22.20
CA ALA A 901 -3.07 -2.40 -23.22
C ALA A 901 -2.12 -1.73 -24.23
N ILE A 902 -1.40 -0.67 -23.83
CA ILE A 902 -0.52 0.08 -24.75
C ILE A 902 0.54 -0.79 -25.43
N ASN A 903 1.11 -1.77 -24.72
CA ASN A 903 2.09 -2.71 -25.27
C ASN A 903 1.49 -3.58 -26.38
N PHE A 904 0.19 -3.91 -26.27
CA PHE A 904 -0.52 -4.63 -27.32
C PHE A 904 -0.72 -3.74 -28.56
N ILE A 905 -1.10 -2.48 -28.37
CA ILE A 905 -1.26 -1.53 -29.48
C ILE A 905 0.08 -1.32 -30.21
N GLU A 906 1.16 -1.10 -29.47
CA GLU A 906 2.50 -0.99 -30.05
C GLU A 906 2.92 -2.26 -30.79
N PHE A 907 2.61 -3.43 -30.26
CA PHE A 907 2.87 -4.70 -30.92
C PHE A 907 2.14 -4.80 -32.26
N ILE A 908 0.87 -4.42 -32.32
CA ILE A 908 0.10 -4.38 -33.58
C ILE A 908 0.77 -3.43 -34.58
N ASP A 909 1.18 -2.24 -34.13
CA ASP A 909 1.80 -1.24 -35.00
C ASP A 909 3.18 -1.69 -35.53
N ARG A 910 3.93 -2.40 -34.70
CA ARG A 910 5.20 -3.04 -35.11
C ARG A 910 4.95 -4.15 -36.15
N ILE A 911 3.90 -4.96 -35.99
CA ILE A 911 3.50 -5.96 -36.99
C ILE A 911 3.14 -5.30 -38.31
N ILE A 912 2.27 -4.28 -38.28
CA ILE A 912 1.82 -3.55 -39.48
C ILE A 912 3.03 -2.95 -40.21
N SER A 913 3.92 -2.27 -39.50
CA SER A 913 5.11 -1.64 -40.10
C SER A 913 6.12 -2.63 -40.67
N CYS A 914 6.24 -3.84 -40.11
CA CYS A 914 7.11 -4.88 -40.67
C CYS A 914 6.50 -5.59 -41.88
N SER A 915 5.16 -5.61 -41.99
CA SER A 915 4.44 -6.30 -43.06
C SER A 915 4.44 -5.58 -44.42
N ASN A 916 5.33 -4.60 -44.60
CA ASN A 916 5.40 -3.57 -45.66
C ASN A 916 5.06 -4.08 -47.08
N ASN A 917 3.76 -4.26 -47.36
CA ASN A 917 3.21 -4.67 -48.64
C ASN A 917 2.74 -3.40 -49.34
N GLU A 918 3.69 -2.64 -49.89
CA GLU A 918 3.40 -1.55 -50.84
C GLU A 918 2.77 -2.09 -52.14
N GLU A 919 2.84 -3.41 -52.33
CA GLU A 919 2.29 -4.14 -53.46
C GLU A 919 0.76 -4.20 -53.47
N GLU A 920 0.08 -4.29 -52.32
CA GLU A 920 -1.39 -4.51 -52.27
C GLU A 920 -2.05 -3.83 -51.04
N LEU A 921 -2.94 -2.87 -51.29
CA LEU A 921 -3.76 -2.19 -50.29
C LEU A 921 -5.25 -2.29 -50.62
N LEU A 922 -6.10 -2.35 -49.60
CA LEU A 922 -7.55 -2.23 -49.75
C LEU A 922 -8.03 -0.87 -49.28
N ILE A 923 -8.77 -0.17 -50.13
CA ILE A 923 -9.53 1.03 -49.78
C ILE A 923 -10.99 0.62 -49.58
N HIS A 924 -11.43 0.60 -48.32
CA HIS A 924 -12.79 0.30 -47.96
C HIS A 924 -13.59 1.59 -47.74
N MET A 925 -14.70 1.77 -48.44
CA MET A 925 -15.65 2.87 -48.26
C MET A 925 -16.91 2.35 -47.55
N PRO A 926 -17.01 2.48 -46.21
CA PRO A 926 -18.06 1.80 -45.44
C PRO A 926 -19.47 2.30 -45.78
N LYS A 927 -19.62 3.61 -46.03
CA LYS A 927 -20.92 4.23 -46.38
C LYS A 927 -21.45 3.73 -47.72
N GLU A 928 -20.56 3.44 -48.67
CA GLU A 928 -20.92 2.97 -50.00
C GLU A 928 -20.94 1.44 -50.11
N LYS A 929 -20.48 0.73 -49.08
CA LYS A 929 -20.25 -0.73 -49.10
C LYS A 929 -19.39 -1.17 -50.29
N LYS A 930 -18.36 -0.39 -50.63
CA LYS A 930 -17.43 -0.67 -51.72
C LYS A 930 -16.03 -0.92 -51.17
N ILE A 931 -15.33 -1.88 -51.75
CA ILE A 931 -13.92 -2.16 -51.49
C ILE A 931 -13.19 -2.03 -52.82
N TYR A 932 -12.08 -1.32 -52.81
CA TYR A 932 -11.18 -1.20 -53.96
C TYR A 932 -9.83 -1.78 -53.59
N ARG A 933 -9.18 -2.45 -54.53
CA ARG A 933 -7.82 -2.95 -54.41
C ARG A 933 -6.89 -2.04 -55.19
N LEU A 934 -5.88 -1.53 -54.49
CA LEU A 934 -4.75 -0.79 -55.06
C LEU A 934 -3.56 -1.74 -55.09
N GLU A 935 -3.11 -2.11 -56.28
CA GLU A 935 -2.01 -3.06 -56.47
C GLU A 935 -0.93 -2.48 -57.38
N TYR A 936 0.34 -2.59 -56.99
CA TYR A 936 1.48 -2.17 -57.82
C TYR A 936 1.95 -3.33 -58.68
N SER A 937 1.98 -3.13 -60.01
CA SER A 937 2.46 -4.12 -60.98
C SER A 937 3.63 -3.55 -61.78
N ASP A 938 4.73 -4.31 -61.88
CA ASP A 938 5.97 -3.94 -62.57
C ASP A 938 5.79 -3.52 -64.03
N LEU A 939 4.69 -3.92 -64.68
CA LEU A 939 4.42 -3.67 -66.10
C LEU A 939 3.41 -2.54 -66.36
N SER A 940 2.56 -2.19 -65.38
CA SER A 940 1.41 -1.29 -65.57
C SER A 940 1.32 -0.14 -64.55
N GLY A 941 2.26 -0.06 -63.59
CA GLY A 941 2.19 0.88 -62.48
C GLY A 941 1.10 0.49 -61.47
N TYR A 942 0.51 1.47 -60.78
CA TYR A 942 -0.58 1.24 -59.84
C TYR A 942 -1.90 0.95 -60.56
N THR A 943 -2.52 -0.18 -60.24
CA THR A 943 -3.85 -0.57 -60.69
C THR A 943 -4.86 -0.34 -59.56
N PHE A 944 -6.04 0.18 -59.91
CA PHE A 944 -7.11 0.47 -58.96
C PHE A 944 -8.40 -0.21 -59.41
N ASP A 945 -8.65 -1.40 -58.87
CA ASP A 945 -9.77 -2.25 -59.26
C ASP A 945 -10.82 -2.30 -58.16
N ARG A 946 -12.10 -2.40 -58.55
CA ARG A 946 -13.19 -2.66 -57.60
C ARG A 946 -13.27 -4.16 -57.33
N GLU A 947 -13.28 -4.54 -56.06
CA GLU A 947 -13.57 -5.93 -55.65
C GLU A 947 -15.06 -6.26 -55.71
#